data_AF-A0A812QHF7-F1
#
_entry.id   AF-A0A812QHF7-F1
#
_cell.length_a   1.000
_cell.length_b   1.000
_cell.length_c   1.000
_cell.angle_alpha   90.00
_cell.angle_beta   90.00
_cell.angle_gamma   90.00
#
_symmetry.space_group_name_H-M   'P 1'
#
loop_
_entity.id
_entity.type
_entity.pdbx_description
1 polymer ?
#
loop_
_entity_poly.entity_id
_entity_poly.type
_entity_poly.pdbx_seq_one_letter_code
_entity_poly.pdbx_strand_id
1 'polypeptide(L)'
;MVASASKEAGKSVSCHLEQLPRLEDMDLPNFWAGEDLEELEGSEVQTHALRLREELPEDFAQLCEKLKKLTSSELESLSFASYQWAWSIYSSRVMSLSVSEGSPIFAIVPGLDMFNHSPRMPPGLFKLDCERNMVVMRAGVRLVAGEQVFINYAQPMFNSQMLQSFGFVLEEEALQSSQVTLSLQVSAAKLMLQKRLLDATDGGHEMLHSPASADFEGLQELIVRHTLTLQEPLPPAFLGMVRAQHLQGDALAHPSASASCLQGLQGPQAKEEMRALLLVSLLLEGKLQELRGGGELEDLRVLQSGSLSRARRLALLQRCGERRVLLAARAEAERLQLRCLQQALDRSTDYREKCEHCPDCQKAQTPWLHRLQAASGRLRAEVSSVASLSKSLFDRLEASHLMQACHLINLWVVGISPPTVPLETVQKLCMAPATWPESWMSPTLKAKNQPKVWEAEKSSEYLQIYVQKLQLWGSWLLAQWMHAEAVLVEELSAMGSEQVSLRQKYAWSLPTPEALEALQRRAPLLEVGAGKGYWASLLRERSVDILAFDSARPNPRFNPEAPEAVLEESKSTKFCEVLEGGVEAVQEHQAGRALVLMWPDWLGLGTYGLECLKAYEGKELILVGEWRTSTFGSYAPNISQHGQSFSLEFQKKVESDFCLVERIELPRWPLFLDCLQIFRRVQALMNLCSSLTGRRGPVWRRGRITTQERTSEDIADYLLSGENDYASFQEICKNFDPPADPQQIRAVIERCPDRFTVSRDTVTVVDAQRKEAITCMIKKLVVRDMAHVEIDPNKACEHIWQAAHYALKATPCRVAQILGSVAKATLTYPDEVGKGVYPANMPLALACLIDRMVYLARQRGSKLLEKALSPKLYDILLRRWVVGRIKGSQFLANMILLWERLGYFEAKDLEKCKESLSRPQL
;
A
#
# COMPACT_ATOMS: atom_id res chain seq x y z
N MET A 1 -52.50 13.45 -43.20
CA MET A 1 -53.93 13.78 -43.19
C MET A 1 -54.16 14.82 -42.12
N VAL A 2 -54.37 16.09 -42.50
CA VAL A 2 -54.82 17.13 -41.57
C VAL A 2 -56.29 16.83 -41.29
N ALA A 3 -56.61 16.39 -40.07
CA ALA A 3 -57.99 16.21 -39.67
C ALA A 3 -58.73 17.55 -39.81
N SER A 4 -59.88 17.51 -40.49
CA SER A 4 -60.72 18.65 -40.83
C SER A 4 -61.04 19.50 -39.60
N ALA A 5 -60.38 20.65 -39.50
CA ALA A 5 -60.63 21.66 -38.49
C ALA A 5 -61.82 22.53 -38.92
N SER A 6 -62.87 22.57 -38.08
CA SER A 6 -63.98 23.52 -38.21
C SER A 6 -63.47 24.97 -38.32
N LYS A 7 -64.15 25.85 -39.06
CA LYS A 7 -63.74 27.24 -39.34
C LYS A 7 -63.37 28.10 -38.11
N GLU A 8 -63.72 27.69 -36.88
CA GLU A 8 -63.26 28.34 -35.63
C GLU A 8 -61.84 27.95 -35.19
N ALA A 9 -61.33 26.77 -35.58
CA ALA A 9 -60.03 26.24 -35.16
C ALA A 9 -58.83 26.91 -35.86
N GLY A 10 -59.06 27.60 -36.99
CA GLY A 10 -58.03 28.40 -37.67
C GLY A 10 -57.48 29.54 -36.80
N LYS A 11 -58.28 30.10 -35.88
CA LYS A 11 -57.81 31.08 -34.88
C LYS A 11 -56.99 30.44 -33.76
N SER A 12 -57.32 29.19 -33.38
CA SER A 12 -56.69 28.49 -32.26
C SER A 12 -55.26 28.01 -32.57
N VAL A 13 -55.01 27.49 -33.78
CA VAL A 13 -53.67 27.05 -34.18
C VAL A 13 -52.74 28.26 -34.35
N SER A 14 -53.22 29.34 -34.99
CA SER A 14 -52.47 30.59 -35.12
C SER A 14 -52.03 31.16 -33.77
N CYS A 15 -52.93 31.18 -32.78
CA CYS A 15 -52.62 31.68 -31.44
C CYS A 15 -51.57 30.83 -30.70
N HIS A 16 -51.53 29.51 -30.92
CA HIS A 16 -50.52 28.67 -30.28
C HIS A 16 -49.14 28.82 -30.95
N LEU A 17 -49.10 28.91 -32.29
CA LEU A 17 -47.85 29.13 -33.03
C LEU A 17 -47.14 30.43 -32.59
N GLU A 18 -47.91 31.47 -32.26
CA GLU A 18 -47.39 32.75 -31.73
C GLU A 18 -46.77 32.62 -30.31
N GLN A 19 -47.09 31.56 -29.56
CA GLN A 19 -46.55 31.29 -28.22
C GLN A 19 -45.30 30.41 -28.22
N LEU A 20 -44.97 29.81 -29.37
CA LEU A 20 -43.80 28.93 -29.50
C LEU A 20 -42.50 29.75 -29.47
N PRO A 21 -41.40 29.18 -28.95
CA PRO A 21 -40.11 29.86 -28.87
C PRO A 21 -39.55 30.16 -30.26
N ARG A 22 -38.72 31.19 -30.35
CA ARG A 22 -37.91 31.42 -31.54
C ARG A 22 -36.73 30.46 -31.53
N LEU A 23 -36.15 30.22 -32.71
CA LEU A 23 -35.02 29.31 -32.86
C LEU A 23 -33.83 29.70 -31.97
N GLU A 24 -33.58 31.00 -31.82
CA GLU A 24 -32.52 31.59 -30.98
C GLU A 24 -32.70 31.31 -29.48
N ASP A 25 -33.91 31.03 -29.01
CA ASP A 25 -34.21 30.77 -27.59
C ASP A 25 -34.07 29.29 -27.22
N MET A 26 -33.87 28.39 -28.19
CA MET A 26 -33.90 26.93 -27.99
C MET A 26 -32.54 26.32 -27.66
N ASP A 27 -31.44 27.09 -27.73
CA ASP A 27 -30.07 26.66 -27.36
C ASP A 27 -29.61 25.30 -27.94
N LEU A 28 -30.10 24.89 -29.11
CA LEU A 28 -29.75 23.58 -29.68
C LEU A 28 -28.29 23.57 -30.24
N PRO A 29 -27.45 22.58 -29.90
CA PRO A 29 -26.02 22.55 -30.26
C PRO A 29 -25.71 22.67 -31.76
N ASN A 30 -26.57 22.11 -32.61
CA ASN A 30 -26.40 22.18 -34.06
C ASN A 30 -26.47 23.61 -34.62
N PHE A 31 -27.00 24.58 -33.86
CA PHE A 31 -27.04 26.00 -34.25
C PHE A 31 -26.04 26.91 -33.51
N TRP A 32 -25.21 26.36 -32.61
CA TRP A 32 -24.21 27.16 -31.88
C TRP A 32 -23.09 27.70 -32.77
N ALA A 33 -22.36 28.70 -32.29
CA ALA A 33 -21.11 29.11 -32.93
C ALA A 33 -20.10 27.94 -32.98
N GLY A 34 -19.20 27.95 -33.95
CA GLY A 34 -18.17 26.92 -34.09
C GLY A 34 -17.33 26.79 -32.80
N GLU A 35 -16.88 27.92 -32.26
CA GLU A 35 -16.07 27.98 -31.03
C GLU A 35 -16.77 27.37 -29.81
N ASP A 36 -18.08 27.58 -29.66
CA ASP A 36 -18.88 27.01 -28.57
C ASP A 36 -19.07 25.50 -28.75
N LEU A 37 -19.29 25.05 -29.99
CA LEU A 37 -19.45 23.62 -30.29
C LEU A 37 -18.13 22.85 -30.15
N GLU A 38 -17.00 23.47 -30.44
CA GLU A 38 -15.68 22.87 -30.22
C GLU A 38 -15.44 22.56 -28.73
N GLU A 39 -16.10 23.23 -27.79
CA GLU A 39 -15.98 22.87 -26.36
C GLU A 39 -16.52 21.47 -26.05
N LEU A 40 -17.37 20.92 -26.93
CA LEU A 40 -17.91 19.56 -26.87
C LEU A 40 -17.08 18.54 -27.68
N GLU A 41 -15.88 18.89 -28.14
CA GLU A 41 -15.04 17.98 -28.90
C GLU A 41 -14.83 16.63 -28.21
N GLY A 42 -15.06 15.55 -28.97
CA GLY A 42 -15.02 14.16 -28.49
C GLY A 42 -16.33 13.64 -27.89
N SER A 43 -17.32 14.50 -27.63
CA SER A 43 -18.63 14.09 -27.08
C SER A 43 -19.60 13.55 -28.13
N GLU A 44 -20.58 12.76 -27.68
CA GLU A 44 -21.69 12.35 -28.55
C GLU A 44 -22.56 13.53 -29.00
N VAL A 45 -22.66 14.58 -28.17
CA VAL A 45 -23.47 15.77 -28.47
C VAL A 45 -22.88 16.53 -29.65
N GLN A 46 -21.55 16.68 -29.70
CA GLN A 46 -20.88 17.29 -30.86
C GLN A 46 -21.08 16.45 -32.12
N THR A 47 -20.89 15.14 -32.02
CA THR A 47 -21.05 14.21 -33.16
C THR A 47 -22.46 14.31 -33.74
N HIS A 48 -23.48 14.36 -32.88
CA HIS A 48 -24.87 14.54 -33.28
C HIS A 48 -25.12 15.91 -33.91
N ALA A 49 -24.59 16.98 -33.30
CA ALA A 49 -24.76 18.34 -33.79
C ALA A 49 -24.15 18.56 -35.19
N LEU A 50 -22.94 18.01 -35.43
CA LEU A 50 -22.27 18.08 -36.72
C LEU A 50 -23.05 17.32 -37.80
N ARG A 51 -23.55 16.12 -37.47
CA ARG A 51 -24.42 15.37 -38.40
C ARG A 51 -25.64 16.17 -38.81
N LEU A 52 -26.34 16.80 -37.86
CA LEU A 52 -27.51 17.62 -38.17
C LEU A 52 -27.16 18.86 -39.01
N ARG A 53 -25.95 19.42 -38.90
CA ARG A 53 -25.51 20.52 -39.77
C ARG A 53 -25.35 20.10 -41.22
N GLU A 54 -25.08 18.82 -41.48
CA GLU A 54 -24.98 18.23 -42.82
C GLU A 54 -26.34 17.75 -43.33
N GLU A 55 -27.12 17.06 -42.50
CA GLU A 55 -28.40 16.45 -42.88
C GLU A 55 -29.51 17.49 -43.11
N LEU A 56 -29.64 18.52 -42.28
CA LEU A 56 -30.76 19.47 -42.39
C LEU A 56 -30.80 20.22 -43.73
N PRO A 57 -29.67 20.72 -44.29
CA PRO A 57 -29.67 21.29 -45.63
C PRO A 57 -30.10 20.30 -46.72
N GLU A 58 -29.67 19.05 -46.63
CA GLU A 58 -30.02 18.00 -47.59
C GLU A 58 -31.52 17.67 -47.51
N ASP A 59 -32.04 17.48 -46.31
CA ASP A 59 -33.46 17.25 -46.07
C ASP A 59 -34.32 18.41 -46.59
N PHE A 60 -33.87 19.65 -46.36
CA PHE A 60 -34.54 20.84 -46.90
C PHE A 60 -34.53 20.87 -48.43
N ALA A 61 -33.41 20.51 -49.06
CA ALA A 61 -33.32 20.42 -50.51
C ALA A 61 -34.26 19.33 -51.07
N GLN A 62 -34.30 18.15 -50.44
CA GLN A 62 -35.21 17.07 -50.81
C GLN A 62 -36.68 17.47 -50.63
N LEU A 63 -37.01 18.18 -49.55
CA LEU A 63 -38.34 18.72 -49.30
C LEU A 63 -38.72 19.70 -50.41
N CYS A 64 -37.83 20.64 -50.75
CA CYS A 64 -38.05 21.58 -51.85
C CYS A 64 -38.30 20.85 -53.18
N GLU A 65 -37.51 19.83 -53.52
CA GLU A 65 -37.71 19.00 -54.72
C GLU A 65 -39.06 18.28 -54.74
N LYS A 66 -39.49 17.72 -53.60
CA LYS A 66 -40.81 17.08 -53.48
C LYS A 66 -41.95 18.10 -53.62
N LEU A 67 -41.78 19.30 -53.06
CA LEU A 67 -42.79 20.36 -53.07
C LEU A 67 -42.87 21.11 -54.41
N LYS A 68 -41.80 21.16 -55.23
CA LYS A 68 -41.84 21.71 -56.61
C LYS A 68 -42.89 21.04 -57.50
N LYS A 69 -43.38 19.85 -57.13
CA LYS A 69 -44.44 19.12 -57.84
C LYS A 69 -45.87 19.57 -57.46
N LEU A 70 -46.00 20.49 -56.50
CA LEU A 70 -47.25 21.06 -56.00
C LEU A 70 -47.30 22.57 -56.35
N THR A 71 -48.48 23.12 -56.66
CA THR A 71 -48.68 24.49 -57.18
C THR A 71 -48.25 25.63 -56.24
N SER A 72 -48.08 26.83 -56.84
CA SER A 72 -46.98 27.77 -56.60
C SER A 72 -47.10 28.84 -55.50
N SER A 73 -48.21 29.02 -54.77
CA SER A 73 -48.31 30.17 -53.84
C SER A 73 -47.73 29.94 -52.44
N GLU A 74 -47.65 28.69 -51.96
CA GLU A 74 -47.12 28.37 -50.63
C GLU A 74 -45.58 28.24 -50.62
N LEU A 75 -45.00 27.92 -51.78
CA LEU A 75 -43.55 27.75 -52.00
C LEU A 75 -42.75 29.06 -51.87
N GLU A 76 -43.35 30.22 -52.12
CA GLU A 76 -42.65 31.53 -52.06
C GLU A 76 -42.28 31.94 -50.62
N SER A 77 -42.91 31.34 -49.60
CA SER A 77 -42.67 31.64 -48.18
C SER A 77 -41.70 30.66 -47.49
N LEU A 78 -41.34 29.56 -48.16
CA LEU A 78 -40.53 28.50 -47.57
C LEU A 78 -39.04 28.87 -47.62
N SER A 79 -38.45 29.05 -46.45
CA SER A 79 -37.01 29.32 -46.28
C SER A 79 -36.33 28.26 -45.43
N PHE A 80 -35.01 28.11 -45.57
CA PHE A 80 -34.26 27.20 -44.72
C PHE A 80 -34.38 27.55 -43.23
N ALA A 81 -34.42 28.84 -42.90
CA ALA A 81 -34.65 29.30 -41.53
C ALA A 81 -36.02 28.86 -40.98
N SER A 82 -37.09 28.96 -41.78
CA SER A 82 -38.41 28.44 -41.38
C SER A 82 -38.44 26.93 -41.23
N TYR A 83 -37.65 26.19 -42.02
CA TYR A 83 -37.50 24.75 -41.90
C TYR A 83 -36.73 24.36 -40.63
N GLN A 84 -35.62 25.03 -40.33
CA GLN A 84 -34.84 24.82 -39.10
C GLN A 84 -35.72 25.04 -37.87
N TRP A 85 -36.47 26.15 -37.83
CA TRP A 85 -37.42 26.41 -36.75
C TRP A 85 -38.49 25.32 -36.64
N ALA A 86 -39.14 24.95 -37.75
CA ALA A 86 -40.18 23.93 -37.74
C ALA A 86 -39.66 22.56 -37.29
N TRP A 87 -38.47 22.17 -37.74
CA TRP A 87 -37.79 20.95 -37.30
C TRP A 87 -37.50 20.98 -35.80
N SER A 88 -36.97 22.09 -35.29
CA SER A 88 -36.66 22.25 -33.85
C SER A 88 -37.90 22.21 -32.98
N ILE A 89 -38.98 22.87 -33.39
CA ILE A 89 -40.26 22.80 -32.69
C ILE A 89 -40.78 21.36 -32.69
N TYR A 90 -40.74 20.69 -33.84
CA TYR A 90 -41.17 19.30 -33.95
C TYR A 90 -40.34 18.39 -33.03
N SER A 91 -39.01 18.44 -33.12
CA SER A 91 -38.13 17.54 -32.36
C SER A 91 -38.19 17.73 -30.85
N SER A 92 -38.40 18.97 -30.38
CA SER A 92 -38.44 19.29 -28.94
C SER A 92 -39.83 19.22 -28.30
N ARG A 93 -40.93 19.27 -29.09
CA ARG A 93 -42.31 19.36 -28.55
C ARG A 93 -43.25 18.26 -29.01
N VAL A 94 -42.86 17.42 -29.97
CA VAL A 94 -43.69 16.28 -30.37
C VAL A 94 -43.78 15.28 -29.22
N MET A 95 -45.01 14.84 -28.93
CA MET A 95 -45.28 13.86 -27.88
C MET A 95 -45.79 12.57 -28.50
N SER A 96 -45.37 11.43 -27.96
CA SER A 96 -45.92 10.12 -28.30
C SER A 96 -47.13 9.82 -27.41
N LEU A 97 -48.30 9.70 -28.01
CA LEU A 97 -49.55 9.39 -27.33
C LEU A 97 -49.92 7.92 -27.59
N SER A 98 -49.81 7.10 -26.54
CA SER A 98 -50.21 5.70 -26.60
C SER A 98 -51.72 5.56 -26.84
N VAL A 99 -52.08 4.66 -27.76
CA VAL A 99 -53.47 4.27 -28.06
C VAL A 99 -53.68 2.80 -27.69
N SER A 100 -54.92 2.41 -27.37
CA SER A 100 -55.26 1.05 -26.93
C SER A 100 -55.04 -0.01 -28.02
N GLU A 101 -55.17 0.36 -29.29
CA GLU A 101 -54.88 -0.49 -30.44
C GLU A 101 -54.22 0.36 -31.55
N GLY A 102 -53.13 -0.13 -32.13
CA GLY A 102 -52.41 0.53 -33.24
C GLY A 102 -51.12 1.25 -32.85
N SER A 103 -50.51 1.92 -33.82
CA SER A 103 -49.28 2.70 -33.62
C SER A 103 -49.54 3.95 -32.78
N PRO A 104 -48.57 4.40 -31.96
CA PRO A 104 -48.70 5.62 -31.18
C PRO A 104 -48.94 6.83 -32.11
N ILE A 105 -49.70 7.79 -31.60
CA ILE A 105 -49.97 9.05 -32.31
C ILE A 105 -48.92 10.07 -31.88
N PHE A 106 -48.20 10.63 -32.83
CA PHE A 106 -47.26 11.72 -32.59
C PHE A 106 -47.95 13.07 -32.82
N ALA A 107 -48.00 13.91 -31.79
CA ALA A 107 -48.67 15.20 -31.84
C ALA A 107 -47.97 16.25 -30.98
N ILE A 108 -48.01 17.51 -31.42
CA ILE A 108 -47.79 18.67 -30.55
C ILE A 108 -49.15 19.01 -29.93
N VAL A 109 -49.20 19.06 -28.60
CA VAL A 109 -50.45 19.25 -27.85
C VAL A 109 -50.42 20.63 -27.18
N PRO A 110 -51.11 21.64 -27.75
CA PRO A 110 -51.07 23.00 -27.23
C PRO A 110 -51.38 23.08 -25.73
N GLY A 111 -50.48 23.72 -24.99
CA GLY A 111 -50.58 23.90 -23.54
C GLY A 111 -49.90 22.79 -22.75
N LEU A 112 -49.99 21.53 -23.19
CA LEU A 112 -49.23 20.43 -22.59
C LEU A 112 -47.74 20.50 -22.96
N ASP A 113 -47.43 20.99 -24.17
CA ASP A 113 -46.07 21.22 -24.65
C ASP A 113 -45.35 22.40 -23.94
N MET A 114 -46.05 23.13 -23.07
CA MET A 114 -45.49 24.24 -22.28
C MET A 114 -44.95 23.79 -20.91
N PHE A 115 -45.19 22.54 -20.50
CA PHE A 115 -44.69 22.02 -19.22
C PHE A 115 -43.22 21.64 -19.34
N ASN A 116 -42.40 22.11 -18.40
CA ASN A 116 -40.98 21.79 -18.35
C ASN A 116 -40.70 20.38 -17.82
N HIS A 117 -39.53 19.86 -18.18
CA HIS A 117 -39.02 18.58 -17.71
C HIS A 117 -38.64 18.61 -16.22
N SER A 118 -38.94 17.53 -15.50
CA SER A 118 -38.26 17.20 -14.26
C SER A 118 -38.14 15.67 -14.09
N PRO A 119 -36.94 15.14 -13.77
CA PRO A 119 -36.74 13.71 -13.54
C PRO A 119 -37.45 13.21 -12.28
N ARG A 120 -37.83 14.13 -11.37
CA ARG A 120 -38.56 13.83 -10.13
C ARG A 120 -40.02 13.48 -10.38
N MET A 121 -40.56 13.86 -11.53
CA MET A 121 -41.93 13.51 -11.91
C MET A 121 -41.97 12.05 -12.39
N PRO A 122 -42.98 11.26 -12.00
CA PRO A 122 -43.16 9.94 -12.56
C PRO A 122 -43.47 10.04 -14.07
N PRO A 123 -43.09 9.03 -14.87
CA PRO A 123 -43.42 8.98 -16.29
C PRO A 123 -44.92 8.69 -16.51
N GLY A 124 -45.41 8.87 -17.74
CA GLY A 124 -46.76 8.46 -18.14
C GLY A 124 -47.90 9.30 -17.55
N LEU A 125 -47.64 10.58 -17.26
CA LEU A 125 -48.64 11.48 -16.65
C LEU A 125 -49.72 11.96 -17.60
N PHE A 126 -49.56 11.75 -18.91
CA PHE A 126 -50.53 12.11 -19.93
C PHE A 126 -50.84 10.92 -20.82
N LYS A 127 -52.08 10.86 -21.33
CA LYS A 127 -52.52 9.86 -22.31
C LYS A 127 -53.64 10.41 -23.18
N LEU A 128 -53.84 9.78 -24.33
CA LEU A 128 -55.03 10.03 -25.14
C LEU A 128 -56.23 9.28 -24.55
N ASP A 129 -57.29 10.01 -24.23
CA ASP A 129 -58.59 9.46 -23.91
C ASP A 129 -59.39 9.39 -25.22
N CYS A 130 -59.43 8.20 -25.84
CA CYS A 130 -60.06 7.98 -27.13
C CYS A 130 -61.58 8.19 -27.08
N GLU A 131 -62.24 7.88 -25.96
CA GLU A 131 -63.69 8.05 -25.80
C GLU A 131 -64.07 9.53 -25.76
N ARG A 132 -63.25 10.34 -25.08
CA ARG A 132 -63.46 11.79 -24.96
C ARG A 132 -62.77 12.59 -26.06
N ASN A 133 -61.99 11.93 -26.91
CA ASN A 133 -61.14 12.53 -27.94
C ASN A 133 -60.30 13.71 -27.40
N MET A 134 -59.65 13.51 -26.26
CA MET A 134 -58.85 14.55 -25.59
C MET A 134 -57.60 13.97 -24.94
N VAL A 135 -56.55 14.77 -24.83
CA VAL A 135 -55.37 14.42 -24.04
C VAL A 135 -55.65 14.76 -22.59
N VAL A 136 -55.48 13.78 -21.70
CA VAL A 136 -55.70 13.94 -20.26
C VAL A 136 -54.35 13.84 -19.55
N MET A 137 -53.98 14.91 -18.85
CA MET A 137 -52.83 14.93 -17.94
C MET A 137 -53.31 14.82 -16.48
N ARG A 138 -52.62 14.01 -15.68
CA ARG A 138 -52.85 13.90 -14.23
C ARG A 138 -51.65 14.47 -13.47
N ALA A 139 -51.91 15.13 -12.35
CA ALA A 139 -50.85 15.56 -11.45
C ALA A 139 -50.17 14.32 -10.83
N GLY A 140 -48.86 14.18 -11.04
CA GLY A 140 -48.07 13.07 -10.49
C GLY A 140 -47.70 13.24 -9.01
N VAL A 141 -47.82 14.47 -8.50
CA VAL A 141 -47.47 14.84 -7.12
C VAL A 141 -48.49 15.86 -6.59
N ARG A 142 -48.46 16.11 -5.28
CA ARG A 142 -49.24 17.20 -4.68
C ARG A 142 -48.65 18.54 -5.14
N LEU A 143 -49.49 19.38 -5.73
CA LEU A 143 -49.11 20.72 -6.21
C LEU A 143 -49.51 21.78 -5.19
N VAL A 144 -48.66 22.79 -5.00
CA VAL A 144 -48.94 23.98 -4.19
C VAL A 144 -49.18 25.18 -5.11
N ALA A 145 -50.15 26.03 -4.76
CA ALA A 145 -50.45 27.22 -5.55
C ALA A 145 -49.22 28.14 -5.63
N GLY A 146 -48.86 28.56 -6.85
CA GLY A 146 -47.68 29.39 -7.13
C GLY A 146 -46.42 28.61 -7.52
N GLU A 147 -46.41 27.28 -7.40
CA GLU A 147 -45.31 26.45 -7.89
C GLU A 147 -45.44 26.10 -9.37
N GLN A 148 -44.30 25.94 -10.04
CA GLN A 148 -44.24 25.45 -11.40
C GLN A 148 -44.66 23.97 -11.45
N VAL A 149 -45.45 23.61 -12.47
CA VAL A 149 -45.85 22.24 -12.72
C VAL A 149 -44.93 21.64 -13.77
N PHE A 150 -44.40 20.46 -13.49
CA PHE A 150 -43.46 19.75 -14.36
C PHE A 150 -44.08 18.46 -14.90
N ILE A 151 -43.55 17.98 -16.02
CA ILE A 151 -43.77 16.63 -16.53
C ILE A 151 -42.44 15.91 -16.68
N ASN A 152 -42.49 14.59 -16.85
CA ASN A 152 -41.32 13.82 -17.26
C ASN A 152 -41.39 13.55 -18.76
N TYR A 153 -40.36 13.98 -19.50
CA TYR A 153 -40.33 13.84 -20.97
C TYR A 153 -40.06 12.40 -21.41
N ALA A 154 -39.16 11.69 -20.74
CA ALA A 154 -38.89 10.25 -20.95
C ALA A 154 -38.06 9.69 -19.78
N GLN A 155 -38.05 8.35 -19.63
CA GLN A 155 -37.18 7.67 -18.67
C GLN A 155 -36.46 6.46 -19.30
N PRO A 156 -35.14 6.30 -19.05
CA PRO A 156 -34.22 7.31 -18.51
C PRO A 156 -33.92 8.41 -19.54
N MET A 157 -33.65 9.64 -19.08
CA MET A 157 -33.22 10.76 -19.92
C MET A 157 -31.99 11.43 -19.29
N PHE A 158 -30.87 11.42 -20.01
CA PHE A 158 -29.59 11.97 -19.56
C PHE A 158 -29.31 13.37 -20.13
N ASN A 159 -28.34 14.08 -19.55
CA ASN A 159 -27.97 15.43 -19.99
C ASN A 159 -27.55 15.49 -21.46
N SER A 160 -26.88 14.45 -22.00
CA SER A 160 -26.54 14.44 -23.43
C SER A 160 -27.77 14.44 -24.32
N GLN A 161 -28.79 13.65 -23.98
CA GLN A 161 -30.06 13.60 -24.70
C GLN A 161 -30.86 14.91 -24.53
N MET A 162 -30.90 15.46 -23.30
CA MET A 162 -31.57 16.73 -23.04
C MET A 162 -30.96 17.87 -23.86
N LEU A 163 -29.64 17.93 -23.93
CA LEU A 163 -28.94 18.96 -24.68
C LEU A 163 -29.13 18.79 -26.20
N GLN A 164 -29.06 17.55 -26.71
CA GLN A 164 -29.26 17.26 -28.13
C GLN A 164 -30.66 17.61 -28.62
N SER A 165 -31.70 17.25 -27.86
CA SER A 165 -33.09 17.34 -28.33
C SER A 165 -33.86 18.56 -27.80
N PHE A 166 -33.42 19.16 -26.69
CA PHE A 166 -34.17 20.22 -26.01
C PHE A 166 -33.33 21.45 -25.64
N GLY A 167 -32.00 21.41 -25.82
CA GLY A 167 -31.12 22.57 -25.63
C GLY A 167 -30.85 22.97 -24.18
N PHE A 168 -31.00 22.04 -23.22
CA PHE A 168 -30.69 22.31 -21.82
C PHE A 168 -30.04 21.11 -21.14
N VAL A 169 -29.39 21.36 -20.00
CA VAL A 169 -28.89 20.34 -19.07
C VAL A 169 -29.40 20.64 -17.66
N LEU A 170 -29.44 19.63 -16.81
CA LEU A 170 -29.73 19.78 -15.38
C LEU A 170 -28.47 19.51 -14.56
N GLU A 171 -28.28 20.28 -13.49
CA GLU A 171 -27.15 20.16 -12.57
C GLU A 171 -27.31 18.96 -11.58
N GLU A 172 -28.04 17.91 -11.97
CA GLU A 172 -28.18 16.67 -11.20
C GLU A 172 -27.13 15.65 -11.66
N GLU A 173 -26.28 15.18 -10.74
CA GLU A 173 -25.20 14.23 -11.07
C GLU A 173 -25.73 12.91 -11.63
N ALA A 174 -26.91 12.49 -11.18
CA ALA A 174 -27.53 11.24 -11.61
C ALA A 174 -27.91 11.21 -13.11
N LEU A 175 -27.92 12.37 -13.77
CA LEU A 175 -28.28 12.49 -15.18
C LEU A 175 -27.05 12.58 -16.09
N GLN A 176 -25.85 12.47 -15.53
CA GLN A 176 -24.63 12.43 -16.32
C GLN A 176 -24.44 11.05 -16.94
N SER A 177 -24.13 11.05 -18.23
CA SER A 177 -23.83 9.84 -18.99
C SER A 177 -22.68 10.09 -19.94
N SER A 178 -22.08 9.01 -20.42
CA SER A 178 -21.19 9.02 -21.58
C SER A 178 -21.46 7.76 -22.42
N GLN A 179 -21.21 7.82 -23.71
CA GLN A 179 -21.38 6.67 -24.59
C GLN A 179 -20.05 6.09 -25.05
N VAL A 180 -19.92 4.75 -24.98
CA VAL A 180 -18.79 4.00 -25.54
C VAL A 180 -19.31 3.00 -26.57
N THR A 181 -18.67 2.94 -27.73
CA THR A 181 -19.04 2.01 -28.79
C THR A 181 -18.03 0.87 -28.86
N LEU A 182 -18.52 -0.37 -28.77
CA LEU A 182 -17.74 -1.57 -29.01
C LEU A 182 -17.95 -2.03 -30.45
N SER A 183 -16.87 -2.05 -31.25
CA SER A 183 -16.82 -2.79 -32.52
C SER A 183 -16.07 -4.11 -32.28
N LEU A 184 -16.79 -5.22 -32.43
CA LEU A 184 -16.27 -6.56 -32.17
C LEU A 184 -16.30 -7.40 -33.45
N GLN A 185 -15.22 -8.12 -33.70
CA GLN A 185 -15.19 -9.18 -34.71
C GLN A 185 -15.61 -10.50 -34.05
N VAL A 186 -16.77 -11.03 -34.46
CA VAL A 186 -17.41 -12.19 -33.84
C VAL A 186 -17.64 -13.33 -34.83
N SER A 187 -17.46 -14.57 -34.37
CA SER A 187 -17.94 -15.76 -35.08
C SER A 187 -19.43 -15.99 -34.79
N ALA A 188 -20.08 -16.87 -35.56
CA ALA A 188 -21.50 -17.24 -35.34
C ALA A 188 -21.80 -17.63 -33.88
N ALA A 189 -20.96 -18.48 -33.27
CA ALA A 189 -21.12 -18.91 -31.88
C ALA A 189 -20.99 -17.73 -30.88
N LYS A 190 -20.02 -16.84 -31.09
CA LYS A 190 -19.84 -15.65 -30.25
C LYS A 190 -21.01 -14.68 -30.43
N LEU A 191 -21.50 -14.48 -31.66
CA LEU A 191 -22.66 -13.63 -31.91
C LEU A 191 -23.90 -14.10 -31.13
N MET A 192 -24.19 -15.41 -31.11
CA MET A 192 -25.29 -15.95 -30.31
C MET A 192 -25.11 -15.72 -28.81
N LEU A 193 -23.88 -15.79 -28.31
CA LEU A 193 -23.58 -15.45 -26.91
C LEU A 193 -23.78 -13.96 -26.64
N GLN A 194 -23.24 -13.07 -27.49
CA GLN A 194 -23.37 -11.62 -27.33
C GLN A 194 -24.85 -11.18 -27.36
N LYS A 195 -25.66 -11.72 -28.29
CA LYS A 195 -27.10 -11.43 -28.35
C LYS A 195 -27.83 -11.85 -27.08
N ARG A 196 -27.58 -13.06 -26.58
CA ARG A 196 -28.15 -13.51 -25.30
C ARG A 196 -27.75 -12.64 -24.11
N LEU A 197 -26.52 -12.12 -24.09
CA LEU A 197 -26.08 -11.20 -23.05
C LEU A 197 -26.86 -9.89 -23.10
N LEU A 198 -27.04 -9.34 -24.29
CA LEU A 198 -27.84 -8.11 -24.50
C LEU A 198 -29.30 -8.33 -24.10
N ASP A 199 -29.90 -9.44 -24.55
CA ASP A 199 -31.29 -9.80 -24.22
C ASP A 199 -31.51 -10.04 -22.71
N ALA A 200 -30.48 -10.45 -21.97
CA ALA A 200 -30.54 -10.71 -20.53
C ALA A 200 -30.36 -9.45 -19.67
N THR A 201 -29.98 -8.33 -20.26
CA THR A 201 -29.71 -7.06 -19.56
C THR A 201 -30.72 -6.00 -19.98
N ASP A 202 -31.38 -5.37 -19.01
CA ASP A 202 -32.37 -4.34 -19.29
C ASP A 202 -31.72 -3.00 -19.68
N GLY A 203 -31.85 -2.61 -20.96
CA GLY A 203 -31.54 -1.26 -21.43
C GLY A 203 -30.07 -0.85 -21.40
N GLY A 204 -29.80 0.45 -21.59
CA GLY A 204 -28.46 1.03 -21.51
C GLY A 204 -27.52 0.71 -22.69
N HIS A 205 -28.03 0.10 -23.75
CA HIS A 205 -27.25 -0.21 -24.95
C HIS A 205 -28.11 -0.10 -26.23
N GLU A 206 -27.45 0.16 -27.35
CA GLU A 206 -28.06 0.32 -28.68
C GLU A 206 -27.24 -0.47 -29.70
N MET A 207 -27.89 -1.39 -30.42
CA MET A 207 -27.25 -2.18 -31.47
C MET A 207 -27.22 -1.37 -32.76
N LEU A 208 -26.04 -0.88 -33.13
CA LEU A 208 -25.83 -0.06 -34.34
C LEU A 208 -25.65 -0.92 -35.59
N HIS A 209 -25.00 -2.07 -35.44
CA HIS A 209 -24.81 -3.04 -36.51
C HIS A 209 -24.79 -4.45 -35.94
N SER A 210 -25.51 -5.37 -36.58
CA SER A 210 -25.44 -6.81 -36.33
C SER A 210 -25.42 -7.56 -37.66
N PRO A 211 -24.72 -8.70 -37.74
CA PRO A 211 -24.86 -9.64 -38.83
C PRO A 211 -26.32 -10.02 -39.06
N ALA A 212 -26.71 -10.09 -40.35
CA ALA A 212 -28.09 -10.35 -40.77
C ALA A 212 -28.53 -11.82 -40.56
N SER A 213 -27.58 -12.76 -40.59
CA SER A 213 -27.81 -14.20 -40.35
C SER A 213 -27.01 -14.65 -39.13
N ALA A 214 -27.54 -15.61 -38.38
CA ALA A 214 -26.79 -16.31 -37.32
C ALA A 214 -25.86 -17.40 -37.88
N ASP A 215 -26.06 -17.80 -39.14
CA ASP A 215 -25.29 -18.82 -39.82
C ASP A 215 -24.40 -18.17 -40.88
N PHE A 216 -23.13 -17.96 -40.51
CA PHE A 216 -22.08 -17.46 -41.40
C PHE A 216 -20.73 -18.09 -41.07
N GLU A 217 -19.88 -18.20 -42.08
CA GLU A 217 -18.49 -18.64 -41.92
C GLU A 217 -17.56 -17.44 -41.69
N GLY A 218 -16.55 -17.62 -40.84
CA GLY A 218 -15.55 -16.59 -40.53
C GLY A 218 -15.96 -15.62 -39.42
N LEU A 219 -15.43 -14.39 -39.49
CA LEU A 219 -15.70 -13.30 -38.54
C LEU A 219 -16.57 -12.24 -39.23
N GLN A 220 -17.57 -11.74 -38.52
CA GLN A 220 -18.35 -10.58 -38.92
C GLN A 220 -18.33 -9.51 -37.84
N GLU A 221 -18.62 -8.28 -38.23
CA GLU A 221 -18.64 -7.13 -37.33
C GLU A 221 -19.95 -7.07 -36.54
N LEU A 222 -19.85 -6.78 -35.24
CA LEU A 222 -20.95 -6.46 -34.35
C LEU A 222 -20.61 -5.12 -33.70
N ILE A 223 -21.47 -4.11 -33.87
CA ILE A 223 -21.27 -2.77 -33.30
C ILE A 223 -22.40 -2.48 -32.31
N VAL A 224 -22.04 -2.31 -31.04
CA VAL A 224 -22.97 -1.99 -29.97
C VAL A 224 -22.47 -0.79 -29.20
N ARG A 225 -23.36 0.18 -29.03
CA ARG A 225 -23.12 1.37 -28.21
C ARG A 225 -23.67 1.11 -26.81
N HIS A 226 -22.90 1.46 -25.80
CA HIS A 226 -23.28 1.35 -24.39
C HIS A 226 -23.30 2.74 -23.76
N THR A 227 -24.28 2.95 -22.89
CA THR A 227 -24.40 4.15 -22.06
C THR A 227 -23.83 3.86 -20.69
N LEU A 228 -22.82 4.60 -20.28
CA LEU A 228 -22.23 4.55 -18.94
C LEU A 228 -22.79 5.68 -18.11
N THR A 229 -22.93 5.47 -16.80
CA THR A 229 -23.47 6.46 -15.86
C THR A 229 -22.65 6.47 -14.57
N LEU A 230 -22.88 7.45 -13.69
CA LEU A 230 -22.24 7.43 -12.37
C LEU A 230 -22.77 6.31 -11.46
N GLN A 231 -24.04 5.89 -11.62
CA GLN A 231 -24.60 4.77 -10.85
C GLN A 231 -24.11 3.43 -11.34
N GLU A 232 -23.92 3.29 -12.66
CA GLU A 232 -23.44 2.07 -13.29
C GLU A 232 -22.27 2.40 -14.24
N PRO A 233 -21.06 2.63 -13.68
CA PRO A 233 -19.91 3.05 -14.47
C PRO A 233 -19.42 1.98 -15.44
N LEU A 234 -19.66 0.70 -15.16
CA LEU A 234 -19.41 -0.41 -16.07
C LEU A 234 -20.68 -1.26 -16.19
N PRO A 235 -21.55 -0.98 -17.18
CA PRO A 235 -22.78 -1.75 -17.38
C PRO A 235 -22.52 -3.26 -17.51
N PRO A 236 -23.35 -4.13 -16.93
CA PRO A 236 -23.21 -5.58 -17.03
C PRO A 236 -23.13 -6.08 -18.47
N ALA A 237 -23.91 -5.49 -19.37
CA ALA A 237 -23.88 -5.80 -20.80
C ALA A 237 -22.52 -5.47 -21.41
N PHE A 238 -22.02 -4.25 -21.17
CA PHE A 238 -20.72 -3.78 -21.68
C PHE A 238 -19.58 -4.69 -21.21
N LEU A 239 -19.49 -4.92 -19.90
CA LEU A 239 -18.45 -5.75 -19.31
C LEU A 239 -18.58 -7.23 -19.73
N GLY A 240 -19.81 -7.75 -19.76
CA GLY A 240 -20.13 -9.09 -20.22
C GLY A 240 -19.72 -9.32 -21.67
N MET A 241 -19.95 -8.35 -22.55
CA MET A 241 -19.57 -8.45 -23.96
C MET A 241 -18.05 -8.50 -24.14
N VAL A 242 -17.30 -7.65 -23.42
CA VAL A 242 -15.83 -7.67 -23.47
C VAL A 242 -15.29 -8.99 -22.93
N ARG A 243 -15.83 -9.49 -21.80
CA ARG A 243 -15.46 -10.81 -21.26
C ARG A 243 -15.74 -11.95 -22.25
N ALA A 244 -16.92 -11.95 -22.85
CA ALA A 244 -17.32 -12.96 -23.84
C ALA A 244 -16.41 -12.98 -25.07
N GLN A 245 -15.88 -11.82 -25.47
CA GLN A 245 -14.91 -11.73 -26.57
C GLN A 245 -13.62 -12.49 -26.28
N HIS A 246 -13.20 -12.57 -25.01
CA HIS A 246 -11.98 -13.24 -24.57
C HIS A 246 -12.16 -14.73 -24.22
N LEU A 247 -13.40 -15.26 -24.24
CA LEU A 247 -13.65 -16.70 -24.07
C LEU A 247 -13.11 -17.52 -25.26
N GLN A 248 -12.54 -18.69 -24.96
CA GLN A 248 -11.98 -19.64 -25.92
C GLN A 248 -12.43 -21.08 -25.62
N GLY A 249 -12.40 -21.95 -26.64
CA GLY A 249 -12.61 -23.40 -26.50
C GLY A 249 -13.94 -23.80 -25.88
N ASP A 250 -13.91 -24.83 -25.03
CA ASP A 250 -15.09 -25.43 -24.37
C ASP A 250 -15.89 -24.44 -23.49
N ALA A 251 -15.25 -23.34 -23.06
CA ALA A 251 -15.92 -22.29 -22.29
C ALA A 251 -17.00 -21.54 -23.10
N LEU A 252 -16.91 -21.52 -24.43
CA LEU A 252 -17.94 -20.95 -25.32
C LEU A 252 -19.17 -21.87 -25.46
N ALA A 253 -18.99 -23.18 -25.26
CA ALA A 253 -20.02 -24.19 -25.46
C ALA A 253 -20.79 -24.56 -24.17
N HIS A 254 -20.29 -24.17 -23.00
CA HIS A 254 -20.88 -24.56 -21.71
C HIS A 254 -22.19 -23.80 -21.41
N PRO A 255 -23.32 -24.47 -21.10
CA PRO A 255 -24.60 -23.80 -20.83
C PRO A 255 -24.56 -22.78 -19.67
N SER A 256 -23.73 -23.03 -18.65
CA SER A 256 -23.53 -22.10 -17.52
C SER A 256 -22.61 -20.90 -17.82
N ALA A 257 -21.97 -20.85 -18.99
CA ALA A 257 -21.20 -19.69 -19.44
C ALA A 257 -22.11 -18.48 -19.73
N SER A 258 -23.42 -18.70 -19.87
CA SER A 258 -24.41 -17.64 -19.88
C SER A 258 -24.67 -17.12 -18.46
N ALA A 259 -25.15 -17.96 -17.52
CA ALA A 259 -25.55 -17.48 -16.18
C ALA A 259 -24.40 -17.08 -15.22
N SER A 260 -23.24 -17.74 -15.26
CA SER A 260 -22.11 -17.44 -14.33
C SER A 260 -21.26 -16.24 -14.76
N CYS A 261 -21.13 -16.00 -16.08
CA CYS A 261 -20.53 -14.78 -16.61
C CYS A 261 -21.39 -13.52 -16.33
N LEU A 262 -22.69 -13.70 -16.06
CA LEU A 262 -23.70 -12.64 -15.97
C LEU A 262 -23.89 -12.00 -14.58
N GLN A 263 -23.55 -12.65 -13.46
CA GLN A 263 -23.91 -12.15 -12.11
C GLN A 263 -22.74 -11.78 -11.17
N GLY A 264 -21.50 -11.82 -11.64
CA GLY A 264 -20.36 -11.29 -10.89
C GLY A 264 -19.48 -12.36 -10.26
N LEU A 265 -18.17 -12.08 -10.31
CA LEU A 265 -17.08 -12.72 -9.59
C LEU A 265 -16.86 -14.24 -9.74
N GLN A 266 -17.60 -14.93 -10.61
CA GLN A 266 -17.15 -16.20 -11.20
C GLN A 266 -16.98 -16.04 -12.70
N GLY A 267 -16.20 -15.02 -13.07
CA GLY A 267 -15.76 -14.79 -14.44
C GLY A 267 -14.86 -15.93 -14.95
N PRO A 268 -14.37 -15.81 -16.20
CA PRO A 268 -13.43 -16.76 -16.79
C PRO A 268 -12.14 -16.90 -15.95
N GLN A 269 -11.20 -17.79 -16.32
CA GLN A 269 -9.96 -17.96 -15.56
C GLN A 269 -9.27 -16.58 -15.37
N ALA A 270 -8.48 -16.42 -14.32
CA ALA A 270 -7.94 -15.10 -13.93
C ALA A 270 -7.26 -14.36 -15.10
N LYS A 271 -6.61 -15.09 -16.01
CA LYS A 271 -5.99 -14.54 -17.22
C LYS A 271 -6.98 -13.85 -18.18
N GLU A 272 -8.16 -14.41 -18.44
CA GLU A 272 -9.12 -13.83 -19.37
C GLU A 272 -9.78 -12.59 -18.76
N GLU A 273 -10.12 -12.66 -17.47
CA GLU A 273 -10.70 -11.52 -16.74
C GLU A 273 -9.74 -10.33 -16.74
N MET A 274 -8.46 -10.57 -16.46
CA MET A 274 -7.44 -9.53 -16.49
C MET A 274 -7.27 -8.91 -17.89
N ARG A 275 -7.24 -9.73 -18.94
CA ARG A 275 -7.18 -9.21 -20.33
C ARG A 275 -8.39 -8.33 -20.67
N ALA A 276 -9.58 -8.77 -20.30
CA ALA A 276 -10.82 -8.03 -20.55
C ALA A 276 -10.79 -6.66 -19.85
N LEU A 277 -10.43 -6.62 -18.56
CA LEU A 277 -10.39 -5.38 -17.79
C LEU A 277 -9.30 -4.40 -18.23
N LEU A 278 -8.15 -4.92 -18.66
CA LEU A 278 -7.08 -4.11 -19.25
C LEU A 278 -7.51 -3.49 -20.59
N LEU A 279 -8.29 -4.22 -21.40
CA LEU A 279 -8.86 -3.69 -22.64
C LEU A 279 -9.92 -2.61 -22.36
N VAL A 280 -10.81 -2.84 -21.38
CA VAL A 280 -11.78 -1.83 -20.93
C VAL A 280 -11.07 -0.54 -20.54
N SER A 281 -10.00 -0.62 -19.73
CA SER A 281 -9.26 0.58 -19.30
C SER A 281 -8.66 1.34 -20.48
N LEU A 282 -8.13 0.64 -21.49
CA LEU A 282 -7.59 1.27 -22.69
C LEU A 282 -8.69 1.96 -23.52
N LEU A 283 -9.85 1.32 -23.67
CA LEU A 283 -10.99 1.90 -24.39
C LEU A 283 -11.47 3.20 -23.70
N LEU A 284 -11.58 3.17 -22.37
CA LEU A 284 -11.99 4.32 -21.57
C LEU A 284 -10.94 5.44 -21.59
N GLU A 285 -9.65 5.11 -21.56
CA GLU A 285 -8.55 6.06 -21.67
C GLU A 285 -8.54 6.76 -23.04
N GLY A 286 -8.70 5.99 -24.12
CA GLY A 286 -8.85 6.56 -25.46
C GLY A 286 -10.02 7.53 -25.54
N LYS A 287 -11.17 7.15 -24.98
CA LYS A 287 -12.35 8.03 -24.93
C LYS A 287 -12.12 9.30 -24.11
N LEU A 288 -11.41 9.21 -22.99
CA LEU A 288 -11.05 10.38 -22.17
C LEU A 288 -10.12 11.36 -22.89
N GLN A 289 -9.21 10.85 -23.72
CA GLN A 289 -8.26 11.64 -24.51
C GLN A 289 -8.91 12.35 -25.70
N GLU A 290 -10.05 11.84 -26.20
CA GLU A 290 -10.86 12.51 -27.22
C GLU A 290 -11.55 13.78 -26.69
N LEU A 291 -11.81 13.87 -25.38
CA LEU A 291 -12.51 15.02 -24.77
C LEU A 291 -11.58 16.23 -24.60
N ARG A 292 -11.96 17.38 -25.15
CA ARG A 292 -11.20 18.66 -25.03
C ARG A 292 -11.00 19.15 -23.59
N GLY A 293 -9.91 19.88 -23.34
CA GLY A 293 -9.57 20.50 -22.05
C GLY A 293 -8.58 19.67 -21.21
N GLY A 294 -7.83 20.32 -20.30
CA GLY A 294 -6.75 19.73 -19.51
C GLY A 294 -7.19 19.01 -18.22
N GLY A 295 -8.48 18.69 -18.09
CA GLY A 295 -9.04 17.85 -17.02
C GLY A 295 -10.16 18.51 -16.22
N GLU A 296 -10.81 17.74 -15.34
CA GLU A 296 -12.01 18.16 -14.58
C GLU A 296 -11.78 19.46 -13.77
N LEU A 297 -10.62 19.60 -13.14
CA LEU A 297 -10.30 20.78 -12.33
C LEU A 297 -10.19 22.07 -13.14
N GLU A 298 -9.72 21.98 -14.38
CA GLU A 298 -9.65 23.13 -15.28
C GLU A 298 -11.05 23.53 -15.72
N ASP A 299 -11.86 22.56 -16.15
CA ASP A 299 -13.23 22.81 -16.59
C ASP A 299 -14.09 23.45 -15.49
N LEU A 300 -13.94 22.98 -14.24
CA LEU A 300 -14.61 23.57 -13.06
C LEU A 300 -14.17 25.02 -12.79
N ARG A 301 -12.88 25.36 -12.98
CA ARG A 301 -12.40 26.74 -12.83
C ARG A 301 -13.00 27.66 -13.88
N VAL A 302 -13.10 27.18 -15.13
CA VAL A 302 -13.70 27.95 -16.22
C VAL A 302 -15.17 28.21 -15.93
N LEU A 303 -15.92 27.19 -15.49
CA LEU A 303 -17.32 27.33 -15.09
C LEU A 303 -17.53 28.37 -13.97
N GLN A 304 -16.59 28.47 -13.02
CA GLN A 304 -16.64 29.42 -11.91
C GLN A 304 -16.26 30.86 -12.28
N SER A 305 -15.59 31.08 -13.41
CA SER A 305 -15.05 32.39 -13.82
C SER A 305 -16.11 33.42 -14.27
N GLY A 306 -17.38 33.02 -14.39
CA GLY A 306 -18.55 33.91 -14.49
C GLY A 306 -18.78 34.63 -15.83
N SER A 307 -17.83 34.63 -16.77
CA SER A 307 -17.93 35.32 -18.07
C SER A 307 -18.10 34.36 -19.25
N LEU A 308 -19.16 33.54 -19.24
CA LEU A 308 -19.41 32.53 -20.28
C LEU A 308 -20.71 32.81 -21.03
N SER A 309 -20.71 32.58 -22.35
CA SER A 309 -21.95 32.47 -23.13
C SER A 309 -22.79 31.30 -22.61
N ARG A 310 -24.10 31.34 -22.85
CA ARG A 310 -25.01 30.26 -22.43
C ARG A 310 -24.64 28.93 -23.09
N ALA A 311 -24.40 28.93 -24.41
CA ALA A 311 -23.93 27.77 -25.15
C ALA A 311 -22.64 27.18 -24.57
N ARG A 312 -21.63 28.02 -24.33
CA ARG A 312 -20.37 27.59 -23.72
C ARG A 312 -20.54 27.00 -22.33
N ARG A 313 -21.43 27.58 -21.51
CA ARG A 313 -21.75 27.04 -20.18
C ARG A 313 -22.39 25.65 -20.29
N LEU A 314 -23.36 25.45 -21.18
CA LEU A 314 -24.01 24.15 -21.41
C LEU A 314 -22.99 23.11 -21.91
N ALA A 315 -22.13 23.50 -22.85
CA ALA A 315 -21.04 22.67 -23.36
C ALA A 315 -20.11 22.18 -22.23
N LEU A 316 -19.66 23.10 -21.39
CA LEU A 316 -18.76 22.79 -20.26
C LEU A 316 -19.42 21.89 -19.22
N LEU A 317 -20.69 22.13 -18.87
CA LEU A 317 -21.44 21.28 -17.95
C LEU A 317 -21.56 19.84 -18.47
N GLN A 318 -21.87 19.68 -19.76
CA GLN A 318 -21.97 18.38 -20.41
C GLN A 318 -20.61 17.67 -20.44
N ARG A 319 -19.56 18.35 -20.89
CA ARG A 319 -18.19 17.79 -20.94
C ARG A 319 -17.69 17.36 -19.56
N CYS A 320 -17.90 18.19 -18.53
CA CYS A 320 -17.55 17.85 -17.16
C CYS A 320 -18.28 16.58 -16.70
N GLY A 321 -19.57 16.46 -17.03
CA GLY A 321 -20.38 15.29 -16.74
C GLY A 321 -19.83 14.02 -17.37
N GLU A 322 -19.61 14.03 -18.69
CA GLU A 322 -19.04 12.91 -19.44
C GLU A 322 -17.68 12.47 -18.89
N ARG A 323 -16.78 13.44 -18.64
CA ARG A 323 -15.45 13.17 -18.09
C ARG A 323 -15.53 12.46 -16.74
N ARG A 324 -16.42 12.90 -15.85
CA ARG A 324 -16.62 12.26 -14.54
C ARG A 324 -17.12 10.83 -14.66
N VAL A 325 -18.06 10.57 -15.57
CA VAL A 325 -18.56 9.21 -15.83
C VAL A 325 -17.45 8.29 -16.32
N LEU A 326 -16.64 8.74 -17.28
CA LEU A 326 -15.54 7.93 -17.82
C LEU A 326 -14.43 7.67 -16.78
N LEU A 327 -14.11 8.67 -15.94
CA LEU A 327 -13.18 8.49 -14.82
C LEU A 327 -13.71 7.48 -13.79
N ALA A 328 -15.00 7.54 -13.46
CA ALA A 328 -15.64 6.56 -12.58
C ALA A 328 -15.61 5.14 -13.18
N ALA A 329 -15.85 5.01 -14.48
CA ALA A 329 -15.78 3.75 -15.21
C ALA A 329 -14.36 3.15 -15.18
N ARG A 330 -13.34 4.00 -15.40
CA ARG A 330 -11.93 3.58 -15.36
C ARG A 330 -11.53 3.14 -13.96
N ALA A 331 -11.90 3.89 -12.94
CA ALA A 331 -11.64 3.54 -11.54
C ALA A 331 -12.30 2.20 -11.15
N GLU A 332 -13.51 1.93 -11.64
CA GLU A 332 -14.17 0.65 -11.41
C GLU A 332 -13.44 -0.51 -12.13
N ALA A 333 -12.94 -0.30 -13.35
CA ALA A 333 -12.13 -1.29 -14.06
C ALA A 333 -10.82 -1.59 -13.32
N GLU A 334 -10.12 -0.56 -12.85
CA GLU A 334 -8.89 -0.67 -12.05
C GLU A 334 -9.16 -1.43 -10.73
N ARG A 335 -10.28 -1.13 -10.05
CA ARG A 335 -10.70 -1.84 -8.84
C ARG A 335 -10.90 -3.34 -9.09
N LEU A 336 -11.52 -3.70 -10.22
CA LEU A 336 -11.70 -5.10 -10.61
C LEU A 336 -10.36 -5.77 -10.97
N GLN A 337 -9.41 -5.06 -11.60
CA GLN A 337 -8.08 -5.59 -11.88
C GLN A 337 -7.32 -5.90 -10.59
N LEU A 338 -7.34 -4.97 -9.63
CA LEU A 338 -6.74 -5.17 -8.30
C LEU A 338 -7.32 -6.41 -7.62
N ARG A 339 -8.64 -6.61 -7.71
CA ARG A 339 -9.29 -7.81 -7.17
C ARG A 339 -8.85 -9.09 -7.87
N CYS A 340 -8.74 -9.08 -9.19
CA CYS A 340 -8.26 -10.22 -9.96
C CYS A 340 -6.80 -10.57 -9.58
N LEU A 341 -5.97 -9.54 -9.40
CA LEU A 341 -4.59 -9.68 -8.93
C LEU A 341 -4.52 -10.26 -7.52
N GLN A 342 -5.32 -9.75 -6.57
CA GLN A 342 -5.44 -10.30 -5.21
C GLN A 342 -5.81 -11.78 -5.25
N GLN A 343 -6.84 -12.16 -5.99
CA GLN A 343 -7.27 -13.57 -6.12
C GLN A 343 -6.20 -14.47 -6.75
N ALA A 344 -5.44 -13.96 -7.72
CA ALA A 344 -4.30 -14.68 -8.28
C ALA A 344 -3.23 -14.90 -7.19
N LEU A 345 -2.90 -13.87 -6.42
CA LEU A 345 -1.89 -13.93 -5.37
C LEU A 345 -2.33 -14.74 -4.15
N ASP A 346 -3.60 -14.70 -3.74
CA ASP A 346 -4.14 -15.55 -2.67
C ASP A 346 -3.95 -17.03 -3.00
N ARG A 347 -4.27 -17.43 -4.23
CA ARG A 347 -3.97 -18.78 -4.73
C ARG A 347 -2.48 -19.11 -4.70
N SER A 348 -1.63 -18.11 -4.94
CA SER A 348 -0.16 -18.25 -4.84
C SER A 348 0.35 -18.34 -3.41
N THR A 349 -0.50 -18.25 -2.40
CA THR A 349 -0.08 -18.33 -1.00
C THR A 349 -0.83 -19.39 -0.21
N ASP A 350 -1.69 -20.16 -0.89
CA ASP A 350 -2.39 -21.30 -0.30
C ASP A 350 -1.40 -22.41 0.04
N TYR A 351 -1.39 -22.80 1.33
CA TYR A 351 -0.49 -23.80 1.89
C TYR A 351 -1.09 -25.21 1.91
N ARG A 352 -2.36 -25.37 1.52
CA ARG A 352 -3.09 -26.66 1.60
C ARG A 352 -2.49 -27.77 0.76
N GLU A 353 -1.73 -27.42 -0.28
CA GLU A 353 -1.13 -28.37 -1.23
C GLU A 353 0.38 -28.54 -1.03
N LYS A 354 0.93 -28.09 0.09
CA LYS A 354 2.37 -28.19 0.36
C LYS A 354 2.80 -29.66 0.37
N CYS A 355 3.78 -30.02 -0.47
CA CYS A 355 4.31 -31.38 -0.46
C CYS A 355 5.25 -31.57 0.75
N GLU A 356 4.89 -32.47 1.66
CA GLU A 356 5.65 -32.71 2.90
C GLU A 356 6.64 -33.87 2.81
N HIS A 357 6.40 -34.86 1.94
CA HIS A 357 7.07 -36.16 2.01
C HIS A 357 7.80 -36.61 0.75
N CYS A 358 7.81 -35.82 -0.33
CA CYS A 358 8.41 -36.27 -1.58
C CYS A 358 9.92 -36.00 -1.66
N PRO A 359 10.77 -37.03 -1.95
CA PRO A 359 12.22 -36.89 -2.05
C PRO A 359 12.68 -35.82 -3.03
N ASP A 360 12.03 -35.67 -4.20
CA ASP A 360 12.46 -34.69 -5.19
C ASP A 360 12.14 -33.26 -4.76
N CYS A 361 11.01 -33.02 -4.10
CA CYS A 361 10.68 -31.71 -3.50
C CYS A 361 11.65 -31.36 -2.36
N GLN A 362 11.98 -32.33 -1.51
CA GLN A 362 12.96 -32.15 -0.43
C GLN A 362 14.36 -31.87 -0.99
N LYS A 363 14.80 -32.61 -2.00
CA LYS A 363 16.09 -32.44 -2.66
C LYS A 363 16.21 -31.10 -3.38
N ALA A 364 15.15 -30.68 -4.09
CA ALA A 364 15.10 -29.38 -4.75
C ALA A 364 14.82 -28.22 -3.78
N GLN A 365 14.57 -28.51 -2.50
CA GLN A 365 14.26 -27.55 -1.45
C GLN A 365 13.10 -26.60 -1.82
N THR A 366 12.17 -27.10 -2.62
CA THR A 366 10.92 -26.43 -2.96
C THR A 366 9.78 -27.40 -2.72
N PRO A 367 8.80 -27.06 -1.87
CA PRO A 367 7.69 -27.97 -1.56
C PRO A 367 6.68 -28.07 -2.71
N TRP A 368 6.97 -27.45 -3.86
CA TRP A 368 6.06 -27.34 -5.00
C TRP A 368 6.60 -28.01 -6.26
N LEU A 369 7.77 -28.67 -6.23
CA LEU A 369 8.43 -29.18 -7.44
C LEU A 369 7.51 -30.02 -8.35
N HIS A 370 6.75 -30.96 -7.77
CA HIS A 370 5.84 -31.80 -8.55
C HIS A 370 4.72 -30.99 -9.21
N ARG A 371 4.19 -29.97 -8.52
CA ARG A 371 3.19 -29.05 -9.06
C ARG A 371 3.77 -28.25 -10.24
N LEU A 372 4.99 -27.73 -10.06
CA LEU A 372 5.71 -26.99 -11.10
C LEU A 372 6.01 -27.89 -12.32
N GLN A 373 6.46 -29.13 -12.09
CA GLN A 373 6.72 -30.10 -13.14
C GLN A 373 5.44 -30.52 -13.88
N ALA A 374 4.34 -30.77 -13.16
CA ALA A 374 3.06 -31.14 -13.76
C ALA A 374 2.50 -30.03 -14.66
N ALA A 375 2.66 -28.76 -14.26
CA ALA A 375 2.21 -27.62 -15.05
C ALA A 375 3.19 -27.25 -16.19
N SER A 376 4.44 -27.69 -16.15
CA SER A 376 5.48 -27.32 -17.11
C SER A 376 5.12 -27.63 -18.56
N GLY A 377 4.48 -28.79 -18.83
CA GLY A 377 4.04 -29.17 -20.17
C GLY A 377 3.00 -28.21 -20.75
N ARG A 378 2.06 -27.75 -19.92
CA ARG A 378 1.03 -26.77 -20.30
C ARG A 378 1.63 -25.40 -20.57
N LEU A 379 2.48 -24.92 -19.66
CA LEU A 379 3.16 -23.62 -19.81
C LEU A 379 4.02 -23.56 -21.07
N ARG A 380 4.73 -24.64 -21.40
CA ARG A 380 5.54 -24.75 -22.62
C ARG A 380 4.69 -24.79 -23.90
N ALA A 381 3.51 -25.42 -23.86
CA ALA A 381 2.60 -25.45 -25.00
C ALA A 381 1.94 -24.09 -25.27
N GLU A 382 1.75 -23.26 -24.25
CA GLU A 382 1.00 -22.00 -24.32
C GLU A 382 1.86 -20.73 -24.14
N VAL A 383 3.17 -20.81 -24.40
CA VAL A 383 4.14 -19.69 -24.25
C VAL A 383 3.68 -18.41 -24.95
N SER A 384 3.07 -18.50 -26.14
CA SER A 384 2.58 -17.33 -26.87
C SER A 384 1.46 -16.59 -26.12
N SER A 385 0.57 -17.34 -25.47
CA SER A 385 -0.51 -16.79 -24.64
C SER A 385 0.06 -16.12 -23.39
N VAL A 386 1.00 -16.78 -22.71
CA VAL A 386 1.71 -16.22 -21.55
C VAL A 386 2.45 -14.94 -21.94
N ALA A 387 3.16 -14.93 -23.06
CA ALA A 387 3.91 -13.76 -23.53
C ALA A 387 3.00 -12.58 -23.88
N SER A 388 1.87 -12.84 -24.55
CA SER A 388 0.88 -11.81 -24.85
C SER A 388 0.28 -11.21 -23.56
N LEU A 389 -0.03 -12.04 -22.57
CA LEU A 389 -0.52 -11.57 -21.28
C LEU A 389 0.55 -10.78 -20.52
N SER A 390 1.78 -11.30 -20.45
CA SER A 390 2.90 -10.63 -19.78
C SER A 390 3.15 -9.24 -20.35
N LYS A 391 3.16 -9.11 -21.67
CA LYS A 391 3.27 -7.80 -22.33
C LYS A 391 2.12 -6.87 -21.93
N SER A 392 0.88 -7.34 -21.95
CA SER A 392 -0.27 -6.53 -21.55
C SER A 392 -0.21 -6.11 -20.08
N LEU A 393 0.29 -6.95 -19.19
CA LEU A 393 0.49 -6.63 -17.78
C LEU A 393 1.60 -5.59 -17.60
N PHE A 394 2.73 -5.78 -18.30
CA PHE A 394 3.87 -4.87 -18.26
C PHE A 394 3.51 -3.45 -18.72
N ASP A 395 2.77 -3.36 -19.83
CA ASP A 395 2.44 -2.07 -20.44
C ASP A 395 1.37 -1.29 -19.66
N ARG A 396 0.57 -1.95 -18.81
CA ARG A 396 -0.69 -1.37 -18.29
C ARG A 396 -0.86 -1.41 -16.78
N LEU A 397 -0.21 -2.32 -16.06
CA LEU A 397 -0.24 -2.31 -14.59
C LEU A 397 0.90 -1.45 -14.05
N GLU A 398 0.67 -0.83 -12.89
CA GLU A 398 1.76 -0.12 -12.22
C GLU A 398 2.90 -1.09 -11.85
N ALA A 399 4.15 -0.71 -12.18
CA ALA A 399 5.12 -0.49 -11.11
C ALA A 399 5.15 -1.53 -9.98
N SER A 400 4.66 -0.99 -8.88
CA SER A 400 4.50 -1.55 -7.56
C SER A 400 3.81 -2.92 -7.58
N HIS A 401 2.75 -3.08 -8.37
CA HIS A 401 1.95 -4.30 -8.44
C HIS A 401 2.73 -5.48 -9.04
N LEU A 402 3.44 -5.24 -10.16
CA LEU A 402 4.24 -6.27 -10.83
C LEU A 402 5.42 -6.71 -9.96
N MET A 403 6.10 -5.75 -9.33
CA MET A 403 7.22 -6.05 -8.45
C MET A 403 6.78 -6.77 -7.17
N GLN A 404 5.63 -6.38 -6.60
CA GLN A 404 5.00 -7.11 -5.49
C GLN A 404 4.69 -8.56 -5.89
N ALA A 405 4.13 -8.79 -7.08
CA ALA A 405 3.86 -10.14 -7.58
C ALA A 405 5.16 -10.95 -7.75
N CYS A 406 6.21 -10.35 -8.31
CA CYS A 406 7.54 -10.97 -8.42
C CYS A 406 8.06 -11.46 -7.06
N HIS A 407 7.98 -10.60 -6.04
CA HIS A 407 8.40 -10.94 -4.69
C HIS A 407 7.57 -12.07 -4.07
N LEU A 408 6.24 -11.98 -4.13
CA LEU A 408 5.34 -12.95 -3.50
C LEU A 408 5.47 -14.34 -4.16
N ILE A 409 5.57 -14.39 -5.49
CA ILE A 409 5.75 -15.64 -6.22
C ILE A 409 7.10 -16.28 -5.86
N ASN A 410 8.16 -15.49 -5.75
CA ASN A 410 9.47 -16.01 -5.30
C ASN A 410 9.41 -16.58 -3.88
N LEU A 411 8.74 -15.89 -2.95
CA LEU A 411 8.52 -16.39 -1.58
C LEU A 411 7.72 -17.69 -1.58
N TRP A 412 6.67 -17.77 -2.38
CA TRP A 412 5.88 -18.99 -2.53
C TRP A 412 6.76 -20.14 -2.99
N VAL A 413 7.56 -19.99 -4.05
CA VAL A 413 8.39 -21.08 -4.61
C VAL A 413 9.32 -21.71 -3.56
N VAL A 414 9.89 -20.92 -2.66
CA VAL A 414 10.77 -21.40 -1.58
C VAL A 414 10.03 -21.84 -0.32
N GLY A 415 8.70 -21.81 -0.34
CA GLY A 415 7.83 -22.22 0.77
C GLY A 415 7.80 -21.24 1.94
N ILE A 416 8.10 -19.95 1.68
CA ILE A 416 8.06 -18.88 2.67
C ILE A 416 6.69 -18.21 2.61
N SER A 417 5.89 -18.42 3.66
CA SER A 417 4.59 -17.76 3.83
C SER A 417 4.23 -17.62 5.32
N PRO A 418 3.44 -16.61 5.71
CA PRO A 418 2.78 -16.59 7.03
C PRO A 418 1.94 -17.87 7.23
N PRO A 419 1.91 -18.45 8.45
CA PRO A 419 2.50 -17.96 9.69
C PRO A 419 3.96 -18.38 9.92
N THR A 420 4.58 -19.15 9.01
CA THR A 420 5.95 -19.68 9.22
C THR A 420 7.01 -18.60 9.32
N VAL A 421 6.75 -17.44 8.70
CA VAL A 421 7.58 -16.25 8.77
C VAL A 421 6.78 -15.12 9.40
N PRO A 422 7.36 -14.34 10.34
CA PRO A 422 6.72 -13.16 10.91
C PRO A 422 6.24 -12.23 9.79
N LEU A 423 4.99 -11.80 9.89
CA LEU A 423 4.36 -10.95 8.87
C LEU A 423 5.19 -9.68 8.61
N GLU A 424 5.79 -9.11 9.67
CA GLU A 424 6.68 -7.93 9.58
C GLU A 424 7.90 -8.15 8.67
N THR A 425 8.44 -9.38 8.62
CA THR A 425 9.58 -9.71 7.76
C THR A 425 9.16 -9.73 6.30
N VAL A 426 7.98 -10.31 6.00
CA VAL A 426 7.40 -10.32 4.66
C VAL A 426 6.98 -8.91 4.24
N GLN A 427 6.44 -8.12 5.18
CA GLN A 427 5.96 -6.75 4.95
C GLN A 427 7.08 -5.79 4.57
N LYS A 428 8.33 -6.15 4.79
CA LYS A 428 9.45 -5.40 4.22
C LYS A 428 9.31 -5.33 2.70
N LEU A 429 8.86 -6.38 2.02
CA LEU A 429 8.60 -6.41 0.58
C LEU A 429 7.32 -5.64 0.15
N CYS A 430 6.71 -4.85 1.03
CA CYS A 430 5.47 -4.12 0.72
C CYS A 430 5.74 -3.00 -0.28
N MET A 431 5.41 -3.26 -1.55
CA MET A 431 5.48 -2.29 -2.65
C MET A 431 4.08 -1.82 -3.05
N ALA A 432 3.09 -2.71 -2.92
CA ALA A 432 1.69 -2.44 -3.19
C ALA A 432 0.81 -3.09 -2.11
N PRO A 433 0.61 -2.45 -0.94
CA PRO A 433 -0.15 -3.05 0.18
C PRO A 433 -1.58 -3.42 -0.21
N ALA A 434 -2.17 -2.69 -1.16
CA ALA A 434 -3.51 -2.95 -1.66
C ALA A 434 -3.61 -4.30 -2.40
N THR A 435 -2.52 -4.89 -2.87
CA THR A 435 -2.53 -6.17 -3.60
C THR A 435 -1.90 -7.30 -2.79
N TRP A 436 -1.82 -7.14 -1.48
CA TRP A 436 -1.43 -8.23 -0.61
C TRP A 436 -2.51 -9.31 -0.60
N PRO A 437 -2.13 -10.59 -0.45
CA PRO A 437 -3.07 -11.64 -0.10
C PRO A 437 -3.89 -11.23 1.13
N GLU A 438 -5.19 -11.47 1.14
CA GLU A 438 -6.08 -11.04 2.23
C GLU A 438 -5.62 -11.63 3.58
N SER A 439 -5.16 -12.88 3.54
CA SER A 439 -4.61 -13.59 4.70
C SER A 439 -3.35 -12.95 5.28
N TRP A 440 -2.68 -12.07 4.53
CA TRP A 440 -1.44 -11.39 4.92
C TRP A 440 -1.70 -9.91 5.27
N MET A 441 -2.94 -9.43 5.20
CA MET A 441 -3.29 -8.07 5.59
C MET A 441 -3.41 -7.94 7.12
N SER A 442 -2.63 -7.03 7.71
CA SER A 442 -2.76 -6.64 9.13
C SER A 442 -3.68 -5.42 9.26
N PRO A 443 -4.56 -5.34 10.28
CA PRO A 443 -5.43 -4.18 10.54
C PRO A 443 -4.66 -2.87 10.76
N THR A 444 -3.37 -2.96 11.10
CA THR A 444 -2.49 -1.83 11.44
C THR A 444 -1.59 -1.37 10.29
N LEU A 445 -1.85 -1.79 9.05
CA LEU A 445 -1.14 -1.32 7.86
C LEU A 445 -1.38 0.18 7.63
N LYS A 446 -0.68 1.02 8.39
CA LYS A 446 -0.39 2.39 7.98
C LYS A 446 0.82 2.29 7.08
N ALA A 447 0.70 2.76 5.84
CA ALA A 447 1.81 2.92 4.92
C ALA A 447 2.91 3.74 5.62
N LYS A 448 3.87 3.08 6.26
CA LYS A 448 5.09 3.74 6.74
C LYS A 448 5.92 4.00 5.49
N ASN A 449 6.35 5.26 5.33
CA ASN A 449 7.22 5.79 4.29
C ASN A 449 7.75 4.72 3.33
N GLN A 450 6.99 4.47 2.26
CA GLN A 450 7.52 3.71 1.15
C GLN A 450 8.79 4.41 0.69
N PRO A 451 9.89 3.69 0.44
CA PRO A 451 11.01 4.32 -0.22
C PRO A 451 10.48 4.84 -1.57
N LYS A 452 10.72 6.13 -1.86
CA LYS A 452 10.36 6.77 -3.14
C LYS A 452 11.28 6.27 -4.25
N VAL A 453 11.28 4.96 -4.49
CA VAL A 453 12.18 4.28 -5.44
C VAL A 453 11.76 4.54 -6.89
N TRP A 454 10.55 5.05 -7.11
CA TRP A 454 9.82 4.99 -8.36
C TRP A 454 10.01 6.19 -9.29
N GLU A 455 10.64 7.27 -8.83
CA GLU A 455 10.93 8.45 -9.67
C GLU A 455 12.16 8.15 -10.55
N ALA A 456 11.96 7.31 -11.57
CA ALA A 456 13.00 6.72 -12.41
C ALA A 456 13.93 7.75 -13.07
N GLU A 457 13.41 8.93 -13.41
CA GLU A 457 14.14 9.97 -14.16
C GLU A 457 15.32 10.60 -13.39
N LYS A 458 15.38 10.47 -12.06
CA LYS A 458 16.49 10.98 -11.23
C LYS A 458 17.28 9.89 -10.49
N SER A 459 16.99 8.63 -10.81
CA SER A 459 17.61 7.46 -10.17
C SER A 459 18.90 7.01 -10.86
N SER A 460 19.73 6.21 -10.18
CA SER A 460 20.95 5.66 -10.78
C SER A 460 20.62 4.60 -11.84
N GLU A 461 21.53 4.39 -12.80
CA GLU A 461 21.39 3.36 -13.85
C GLU A 461 21.02 1.99 -13.27
N TYR A 462 21.67 1.59 -12.17
CA TYR A 462 21.40 0.29 -11.54
C TYR A 462 19.98 0.20 -10.97
N LEU A 463 19.47 1.30 -10.40
CA LEU A 463 18.11 1.34 -9.87
C LEU A 463 17.05 1.29 -10.98
N GLN A 464 17.30 1.95 -12.12
CA GLN A 464 16.44 1.86 -13.30
C GLN A 464 16.39 0.42 -13.84
N ILE A 465 17.55 -0.24 -13.97
CA ILE A 465 17.63 -1.65 -14.38
C ILE A 465 16.87 -2.55 -13.41
N TYR A 466 17.00 -2.32 -12.10
CA TYR A 466 16.26 -3.08 -11.09
C TYR A 466 14.75 -2.97 -11.27
N VAL A 467 14.21 -1.75 -11.44
CA VAL A 467 12.77 -1.54 -11.66
C VAL A 467 12.31 -2.24 -12.94
N GLN A 468 13.03 -2.04 -14.05
CA GLN A 468 12.70 -2.68 -15.34
C GLN A 468 12.72 -4.21 -15.24
N LYS A 469 13.72 -4.78 -14.55
CA LYS A 469 13.85 -6.23 -14.40
C LYS A 469 12.74 -6.81 -13.52
N LEU A 470 12.43 -6.20 -12.37
CA LEU A 470 11.36 -6.71 -11.53
C LEU A 470 9.97 -6.51 -12.15
N GLN A 471 9.75 -5.45 -12.94
CA GLN A 471 8.52 -5.32 -13.73
C GLN A 471 8.41 -6.45 -14.76
N LEU A 472 9.48 -6.70 -15.52
CA LEU A 472 9.51 -7.73 -16.57
C LEU A 472 9.33 -9.14 -15.98
N TRP A 473 10.07 -9.46 -14.92
CA TRP A 473 9.95 -10.75 -14.25
C TRP A 473 8.59 -10.86 -13.56
N GLY A 474 8.11 -9.80 -12.94
CA GLY A 474 6.80 -9.74 -12.28
C GLY A 474 5.65 -9.97 -13.25
N SER A 475 5.65 -9.30 -14.41
CA SER A 475 4.64 -9.48 -15.44
C SER A 475 4.68 -10.89 -16.03
N TRP A 476 5.88 -11.45 -16.23
CA TRP A 476 6.06 -12.79 -16.77
C TRP A 476 5.61 -13.89 -15.79
N LEU A 477 6.06 -13.82 -14.54
CA LEU A 477 5.68 -14.77 -13.49
C LEU A 477 4.18 -14.68 -13.19
N LEU A 478 3.62 -13.47 -13.11
CA LEU A 478 2.18 -13.27 -12.91
C LEU A 478 1.37 -13.81 -14.10
N ALA A 479 1.83 -13.61 -15.34
CA ALA A 479 1.16 -14.16 -16.52
C ALA A 479 1.13 -15.69 -16.52
N GLN A 480 2.25 -16.34 -16.19
CA GLN A 480 2.30 -17.79 -16.01
C GLN A 480 1.35 -18.26 -14.90
N TRP A 481 1.38 -17.54 -13.77
CA TRP A 481 0.55 -17.87 -12.62
C TRP A 481 -0.95 -17.77 -12.92
N MET A 482 -1.39 -16.66 -13.53
CA MET A 482 -2.79 -16.48 -13.94
C MET A 482 -3.23 -17.50 -15.00
N HIS A 483 -2.27 -18.13 -15.67
CA HIS A 483 -2.50 -19.06 -16.75
C HIS A 483 -2.55 -20.53 -16.33
N ALA A 484 -1.66 -20.95 -15.42
CA ALA A 484 -1.53 -22.35 -15.02
C ALA A 484 -1.40 -22.56 -13.51
N GLU A 485 -1.49 -21.49 -12.70
CA GLU A 485 -1.25 -21.52 -11.24
C GLU A 485 0.08 -22.20 -10.88
N ALA A 486 1.09 -21.93 -11.71
CA ALA A 486 2.43 -22.46 -11.65
C ALA A 486 3.37 -21.53 -12.43
N VAL A 487 4.67 -21.75 -12.25
CA VAL A 487 5.76 -21.05 -12.94
C VAL A 487 6.83 -22.05 -13.36
N LEU A 488 7.63 -21.74 -14.37
CA LEU A 488 8.75 -22.59 -14.79
C LEU A 488 9.97 -22.38 -13.87
N VAL A 489 10.50 -23.49 -13.33
CA VAL A 489 11.67 -23.46 -12.42
C VAL A 489 12.93 -23.02 -13.16
N GLU A 490 13.09 -23.38 -14.43
CA GLU A 490 14.24 -23.00 -15.23
C GLU A 490 14.28 -21.48 -15.44
N GLU A 491 13.13 -20.83 -15.58
CA GLU A 491 13.04 -19.38 -15.76
C GLU A 491 13.33 -18.64 -14.46
N LEU A 492 12.84 -19.11 -13.31
CA LEU A 492 13.23 -18.57 -12.01
C LEU A 492 14.73 -18.70 -11.77
N SER A 493 15.32 -19.82 -12.19
CA SER A 493 16.76 -20.05 -12.09
C SER A 493 17.54 -19.08 -12.99
N ALA A 494 17.04 -18.81 -14.19
CA ALA A 494 17.61 -17.81 -15.10
C ALA A 494 17.50 -16.39 -14.52
N MET A 495 16.35 -16.02 -13.94
CA MET A 495 16.17 -14.74 -13.24
C MET A 495 17.13 -14.60 -12.04
N GLY A 496 17.31 -15.66 -11.26
CA GLY A 496 18.28 -15.70 -10.16
C GLY A 496 19.73 -15.54 -10.64
N SER A 497 20.11 -16.19 -11.75
CA SER A 497 21.43 -16.03 -12.37
C SER A 497 21.66 -14.62 -12.91
N GLU A 498 20.64 -14.04 -13.56
CA GLU A 498 20.69 -12.65 -14.04
C GLU A 498 20.80 -11.65 -12.87
N GLN A 499 20.03 -11.86 -11.81
CA GLN A 499 20.11 -11.09 -10.57
C GLN A 499 21.55 -11.12 -9.99
N VAL A 500 22.18 -12.29 -9.91
CA VAL A 500 23.58 -12.41 -9.43
C VAL A 500 24.53 -11.66 -10.36
N SER A 501 24.38 -11.81 -11.68
CA SER A 501 25.22 -11.15 -12.68
C SER A 501 25.12 -9.61 -12.58
N LEU A 502 23.92 -9.08 -12.37
CA LEU A 502 23.68 -7.65 -12.17
C LEU A 502 24.31 -7.13 -10.88
N ARG A 503 24.20 -7.91 -9.79
CA ARG A 503 24.82 -7.57 -8.49
C ARG A 503 26.34 -7.60 -8.57
N GLN A 504 26.92 -8.54 -9.30
CA GLN A 504 28.36 -8.60 -9.59
C GLN A 504 28.82 -7.47 -10.53
N LYS A 505 27.96 -7.02 -11.47
CA LYS A 505 28.28 -5.91 -12.36
C LYS A 505 28.34 -4.59 -11.62
N TYR A 506 27.34 -4.27 -10.80
CA TYR A 506 27.20 -2.97 -10.12
C TYR A 506 27.59 -3.04 -8.63
N ALA A 507 26.68 -3.54 -7.78
CA ALA A 507 26.89 -3.72 -6.35
C ALA A 507 25.87 -4.72 -5.78
N TRP A 508 26.18 -5.35 -4.65
CA TRP A 508 25.29 -6.33 -3.99
C TRP A 508 23.99 -5.73 -3.45
N SER A 509 24.04 -4.49 -2.97
CA SER A 509 22.89 -3.69 -2.51
C SER A 509 22.59 -2.52 -3.44
N LEU A 510 21.31 -2.15 -3.55
CA LEU A 510 20.81 -1.11 -4.45
C LEU A 510 20.91 0.29 -3.81
N PRO A 511 21.68 1.23 -4.39
CA PRO A 511 21.75 2.61 -3.89
C PRO A 511 20.49 3.39 -4.21
N THR A 512 19.95 4.11 -3.22
CA THR A 512 18.86 5.07 -3.38
C THR A 512 19.34 6.49 -3.15
N PRO A 513 18.64 7.52 -3.67
CA PRO A 513 18.92 8.91 -3.33
C PRO A 513 18.98 9.15 -1.81
N GLU A 514 18.01 8.62 -1.06
CA GLU A 514 17.94 8.72 0.40
C GLU A 514 19.16 8.07 1.10
N ALA A 515 19.60 6.90 0.64
CA ALA A 515 20.79 6.24 1.17
C ALA A 515 22.06 7.05 0.90
N LEU A 516 22.21 7.57 -0.33
CA LEU A 516 23.36 8.37 -0.73
C LEU A 516 23.43 9.69 0.05
N GLU A 517 22.29 10.37 0.27
CA GLU A 517 22.19 11.56 1.11
C GLU A 517 22.56 11.26 2.57
N ALA A 518 22.18 10.09 3.09
CA ALA A 518 22.54 9.68 4.44
C ALA A 518 24.05 9.42 4.61
N LEU A 519 24.72 8.88 3.58
CA LEU A 519 26.17 8.74 3.54
C LEU A 519 26.86 10.10 3.39
N GLN A 520 26.36 10.97 2.51
CA GLN A 520 26.88 12.32 2.29
C GLN A 520 26.92 13.15 3.58
N ARG A 521 25.88 13.07 4.43
CA ARG A 521 25.83 13.75 5.74
C ARG A 521 26.94 13.32 6.72
N ARG A 522 27.66 12.24 6.42
CA ARG A 522 28.67 11.60 7.30
C ARG A 522 30.06 11.59 6.70
N ALA A 523 30.23 12.27 5.57
CA ALA A 523 31.54 12.50 4.98
C ALA A 523 32.46 13.20 6.00
N PRO A 524 33.78 12.90 6.01
CA PRO A 524 34.47 12.05 5.03
C PRO A 524 34.29 10.55 5.29
N LEU A 525 34.27 9.75 4.21
CA LEU A 525 33.99 8.31 4.24
C LEU A 525 35.25 7.48 3.92
N LEU A 526 35.33 6.29 4.51
CA LEU A 526 36.30 5.25 4.18
C LEU A 526 35.54 3.94 3.91
N GLU A 527 35.55 3.48 2.66
CA GLU A 527 34.96 2.21 2.25
C GLU A 527 36.09 1.20 2.01
N VAL A 528 35.97 0.03 2.63
CA VAL A 528 36.91 -1.09 2.47
C VAL A 528 36.12 -2.33 2.06
N GLY A 529 36.57 -3.03 1.02
CA GLY A 529 35.76 -4.01 0.31
C GLY A 529 34.80 -3.36 -0.68
N ALA A 530 35.22 -2.27 -1.33
CA ALA A 530 34.38 -1.47 -2.24
C ALA A 530 34.05 -2.17 -3.57
N GLY A 531 34.65 -3.32 -3.85
CA GLY A 531 34.60 -4.06 -5.11
C GLY A 531 34.97 -3.16 -6.29
N LYS A 532 33.99 -2.97 -7.19
CA LYS A 532 34.14 -2.13 -8.39
C LYS A 532 33.96 -0.62 -8.11
N GLY A 533 33.62 -0.25 -6.88
CA GLY A 533 33.46 1.14 -6.46
C GLY A 533 32.18 1.83 -6.97
N TYR A 534 31.11 1.08 -7.23
CA TYR A 534 29.86 1.68 -7.76
C TYR A 534 29.25 2.71 -6.80
N TRP A 535 29.10 2.37 -5.51
CA TRP A 535 28.61 3.32 -4.50
C TRP A 535 29.54 4.52 -4.35
N ALA A 536 30.86 4.30 -4.30
CA ALA A 536 31.86 5.36 -4.27
C ALA A 536 31.78 6.30 -5.48
N SER A 537 31.53 5.78 -6.69
CA SER A 537 31.36 6.60 -7.90
C SER A 537 30.16 7.55 -7.77
N LEU A 538 29.01 7.05 -7.33
CA LEU A 538 27.79 7.84 -7.13
C LEU A 538 27.95 8.90 -6.02
N LEU A 539 28.74 8.61 -4.99
CA LEU A 539 29.06 9.56 -3.91
C LEU A 539 30.02 10.64 -4.40
N ARG A 540 31.03 10.30 -5.22
CA ARG A 540 31.97 11.27 -5.80
C ARG A 540 31.29 12.22 -6.78
N GLU A 541 30.33 11.74 -7.58
CA GLU A 541 29.46 12.60 -8.40
C GLU A 541 28.70 13.63 -7.55
N ARG A 542 28.40 13.30 -6.29
CA ARG A 542 27.79 14.19 -5.29
C ARG A 542 28.81 15.00 -4.50
N SER A 543 30.07 15.06 -4.95
CA SER A 543 31.18 15.75 -4.28
C SER A 543 31.44 15.28 -2.85
N VAL A 544 31.15 14.01 -2.54
CA VAL A 544 31.44 13.39 -1.25
C VAL A 544 32.92 12.98 -1.19
N ASP A 545 33.62 13.36 -0.12
CA ASP A 545 34.95 12.85 0.18
C ASP A 545 34.86 11.38 0.61
N ILE A 546 35.24 10.47 -0.28
CA ILE A 546 35.29 9.02 -0.03
C ILE A 546 36.61 8.42 -0.55
N LEU A 547 37.28 7.68 0.33
CA LEU A 547 38.35 6.77 -0.02
C LEU A 547 37.77 5.36 -0.12
N ALA A 548 37.96 4.71 -1.26
CA ALA A 548 37.45 3.37 -1.54
C ALA A 548 38.63 2.43 -1.81
N PHE A 549 38.70 1.35 -1.03
CA PHE A 549 39.74 0.32 -1.13
C PHE A 549 39.12 -1.04 -1.44
N ASP A 550 39.79 -1.80 -2.28
CA ASP A 550 39.49 -3.22 -2.49
C ASP A 550 40.77 -4.02 -2.77
N SER A 551 40.73 -5.32 -2.49
CA SER A 551 41.88 -6.21 -2.66
C SER A 551 41.78 -6.93 -3.99
N ALA A 552 42.78 -6.78 -4.86
CA ALA A 552 42.80 -7.36 -6.21
C ALA A 552 42.69 -8.90 -6.26
N ARG A 553 42.85 -9.56 -5.11
CA ARG A 553 42.54 -10.98 -4.92
C ARG A 553 41.83 -11.16 -3.59
N PRO A 554 40.75 -11.94 -3.52
CA PRO A 554 40.16 -12.34 -2.26
C PRO A 554 41.21 -13.06 -1.42
N ASN A 555 41.41 -12.64 -0.18
CA ASN A 555 42.38 -13.28 0.70
C ASN A 555 41.71 -14.52 1.34
N PRO A 556 42.14 -15.76 1.03
CA PRO A 556 41.52 -16.97 1.57
C PRO A 556 41.58 -17.05 3.10
N ARG A 557 42.45 -16.26 3.74
CA ARG A 557 42.49 -16.09 5.19
C ARG A 557 41.14 -15.64 5.76
N PHE A 558 40.41 -14.77 5.06
CA PHE A 558 39.19 -14.17 5.57
C PHE A 558 37.93 -14.92 5.11
N ASN A 559 37.99 -15.62 3.97
CA ASN A 559 36.90 -16.42 3.39
C ASN A 559 37.40 -17.78 2.86
N PRO A 560 37.74 -18.74 3.76
CA PRO A 560 38.28 -20.04 3.37
C PRO A 560 37.27 -20.96 2.66
N GLU A 561 35.98 -20.70 2.79
CA GLU A 561 34.89 -21.53 2.21
C GLU A 561 34.24 -20.90 0.97
N ALA A 562 34.77 -19.78 0.45
CA ALA A 562 34.22 -19.14 -0.75
C ALA A 562 34.45 -20.01 -2.02
N PRO A 563 33.42 -20.30 -2.83
CA PRO A 563 33.58 -21.07 -4.07
C PRO A 563 34.50 -20.36 -5.07
N GLU A 564 35.35 -21.12 -5.77
CA GLU A 564 36.34 -20.62 -6.76
C GLU A 564 35.69 -19.76 -7.87
N ALA A 565 34.44 -20.04 -8.24
CA ALA A 565 33.66 -19.28 -9.23
C ALA A 565 33.22 -17.87 -8.79
N VAL A 566 33.24 -17.56 -7.49
CA VAL A 566 33.05 -16.19 -6.95
C VAL A 566 34.39 -15.44 -6.86
N LEU A 567 35.51 -16.18 -6.90
CA LEU A 567 36.87 -15.69 -6.76
C LEU A 567 37.51 -15.27 -8.10
N GLU A 568 36.89 -15.62 -9.23
CA GLU A 568 37.20 -15.02 -10.52
C GLU A 568 36.60 -13.62 -10.59
N GLU A 569 37.29 -12.63 -10.02
CA GLU A 569 37.05 -11.25 -10.41
C GLU A 569 37.30 -11.13 -11.92
N SER A 570 36.19 -11.06 -12.65
CA SER A 570 36.13 -10.57 -14.01
C SER A 570 37.07 -9.38 -14.14
N LYS A 571 37.97 -9.42 -15.14
CA LYS A 571 38.82 -8.31 -15.61
C LYS A 571 38.01 -7.08 -16.11
N SER A 572 36.88 -6.79 -15.47
CA SER A 572 35.94 -5.73 -15.79
C SER A 572 36.37 -4.41 -15.19
N THR A 573 36.00 -3.33 -15.87
CA THR A 573 36.34 -1.95 -15.54
C THR A 573 35.72 -1.51 -14.20
N LYS A 574 36.52 -0.89 -13.33
CA LYS A 574 36.05 -0.20 -12.11
C LYS A 574 35.23 1.05 -12.49
N PHE A 575 34.23 1.43 -11.68
CA PHE A 575 33.41 2.61 -11.94
C PHE A 575 34.09 3.93 -11.57
N CYS A 576 35.04 3.87 -10.63
CA CYS A 576 35.88 5.00 -10.26
C CYS A 576 37.24 4.48 -9.76
N GLU A 577 38.11 5.38 -9.31
CA GLU A 577 39.34 4.99 -8.64
C GLU A 577 39.03 4.22 -7.35
N VAL A 578 39.39 2.93 -7.32
CA VAL A 578 39.39 2.08 -6.13
C VAL A 578 40.81 1.66 -5.89
N LEU A 579 41.37 2.11 -4.76
CA LEU A 579 42.75 1.88 -4.36
C LEU A 579 42.94 0.41 -3.95
N GLU A 580 44.13 -0.13 -4.14
CA GLU A 580 44.46 -1.47 -3.67
C GLU A 580 44.67 -1.44 -2.15
N GLY A 581 43.91 -2.26 -1.43
CA GLY A 581 44.03 -2.38 0.02
C GLY A 581 42.86 -3.12 0.67
N GLY A 582 43.06 -3.56 1.91
CA GLY A 582 42.09 -4.27 2.73
C GLY A 582 42.07 -3.76 4.18
N VAL A 583 42.18 -4.67 5.14
CA VAL A 583 42.09 -4.35 6.58
C VAL A 583 43.14 -3.32 7.02
N GLU A 584 44.33 -3.36 6.43
CA GLU A 584 45.41 -2.41 6.65
C GLU A 584 45.03 -0.98 6.27
N ALA A 585 44.25 -0.78 5.21
CA ALA A 585 43.78 0.53 4.80
C ALA A 585 42.86 1.18 5.85
N VAL A 586 42.14 0.35 6.64
CA VAL A 586 41.39 0.84 7.80
C VAL A 586 42.32 1.48 8.82
N GLN A 587 43.44 0.83 9.17
CA GLN A 587 44.37 1.36 10.17
C GLN A 587 45.02 2.68 9.71
N GLU A 588 45.37 2.76 8.43
CA GLU A 588 46.07 3.90 7.84
C GLU A 588 45.16 5.11 7.59
N HIS A 589 43.90 4.88 7.16
CA HIS A 589 43.03 5.95 6.66
C HIS A 589 41.79 6.25 7.50
N GLN A 590 41.59 5.59 8.65
CA GLN A 590 40.42 5.80 9.51
C GLN A 590 40.28 7.19 10.14
N ALA A 591 41.35 7.99 10.20
CA ALA A 591 41.39 9.23 10.95
C ALA A 591 40.31 10.21 10.48
N GLY A 592 39.31 10.47 11.34
CA GLY A 592 38.22 11.40 11.07
C GLY A 592 37.15 10.91 10.08
N ARG A 593 37.26 9.67 9.56
CA ARG A 593 36.34 9.10 8.56
C ARG A 593 35.34 8.14 9.18
N ALA A 594 34.11 8.11 8.65
CA ALA A 594 33.16 7.05 8.93
C ALA A 594 33.54 5.79 8.13
N LEU A 595 33.61 4.64 8.79
CA LEU A 595 33.89 3.37 8.12
C LEU A 595 32.60 2.86 7.46
N VAL A 596 32.68 2.53 6.17
CA VAL A 596 31.60 1.97 5.36
C VAL A 596 31.97 0.53 5.00
N LEU A 597 31.11 -0.43 5.35
CA LEU A 597 31.26 -1.84 4.99
C LEU A 597 30.00 -2.32 4.28
N MET A 598 30.13 -2.84 3.07
CA MET A 598 29.02 -3.34 2.25
C MET A 598 29.29 -4.79 1.86
N TRP A 599 28.43 -5.71 2.30
CA TRP A 599 28.59 -7.15 2.01
C TRP A 599 30.02 -7.71 2.23
N PRO A 600 30.70 -7.43 3.36
CA PRO A 600 32.10 -7.83 3.58
C PRO A 600 32.29 -9.35 3.76
N ASP A 601 31.28 -10.06 4.26
CA ASP A 601 31.35 -11.48 4.60
C ASP A 601 30.35 -12.26 3.72
N TRP A 602 30.81 -12.78 2.58
CA TRP A 602 29.99 -13.46 1.58
C TRP A 602 29.27 -14.68 2.16
N LEU A 603 27.96 -14.83 1.86
CA LEU A 603 27.07 -15.84 2.47
C LEU A 603 26.96 -15.73 4.00
N GLY A 604 27.40 -14.61 4.57
CA GLY A 604 27.54 -14.42 6.02
C GLY A 604 28.67 -15.26 6.61
N LEU A 605 29.57 -15.76 5.78
CA LEU A 605 30.73 -16.54 6.19
C LEU A 605 31.97 -15.66 6.13
N GLY A 606 32.93 -15.95 7.00
CA GLY A 606 34.22 -15.27 7.03
C GLY A 606 34.43 -14.31 8.20
N THR A 607 35.53 -13.56 8.10
CA THR A 607 36.01 -12.65 9.16
C THR A 607 36.43 -11.28 8.65
N TYR A 608 36.26 -10.97 7.36
CA TYR A 608 36.78 -9.74 6.76
C TYR A 608 36.17 -8.50 7.43
N GLY A 609 34.85 -8.48 7.61
CA GLY A 609 34.17 -7.39 8.31
C GLY A 609 34.64 -7.27 9.77
N LEU A 610 34.84 -8.40 10.45
CA LEU A 610 35.29 -8.44 11.84
C LEU A 610 36.71 -7.88 12.01
N GLU A 611 37.61 -8.22 11.10
CA GLU A 611 38.99 -7.72 11.13
C GLU A 611 39.06 -6.22 10.77
N CYS A 612 38.25 -5.76 9.80
CA CYS A 612 38.09 -4.32 9.54
C CYS A 612 37.57 -3.58 10.78
N LEU A 613 36.58 -4.14 11.48
CA LEU A 613 36.02 -3.54 12.68
C LEU A 613 37.04 -3.50 13.83
N LYS A 614 37.87 -4.53 13.99
CA LYS A 614 38.96 -4.55 14.99
C LYS A 614 40.04 -3.51 14.70
N ALA A 615 40.31 -3.25 13.43
CA ALA A 615 41.26 -2.22 12.99
C ALA A 615 40.70 -0.78 13.13
N TYR A 616 39.38 -0.63 13.25
CA TYR A 616 38.70 0.66 13.29
C TYR A 616 38.48 1.17 14.71
N GLU A 617 38.98 2.37 15.00
CA GLU A 617 38.85 3.12 16.26
C GLU A 617 37.90 4.32 16.13
N GLY A 618 37.46 4.64 14.91
CA GLY A 618 36.59 5.80 14.64
C GLY A 618 35.18 5.68 15.24
N LYS A 619 34.40 6.76 15.12
CA LYS A 619 33.15 6.96 15.88
C LYS A 619 31.89 6.44 15.17
N GLU A 620 31.92 6.35 13.85
CA GLU A 620 30.73 6.04 13.04
C GLU A 620 31.01 4.87 12.10
N LEU A 621 30.08 3.93 12.08
CA LEU A 621 30.12 2.73 11.25
C LEU A 621 28.84 2.70 10.41
N ILE A 622 28.98 2.56 9.10
CA ILE A 622 27.89 2.49 8.15
C ILE A 622 27.92 1.11 7.51
N LEU A 623 26.83 0.36 7.64
CA LEU A 623 26.70 -1.00 7.15
C LEU A 623 25.62 -1.06 6.08
N VAL A 624 25.92 -1.72 4.96
CA VAL A 624 24.96 -1.93 3.87
C VAL A 624 24.87 -3.42 3.56
N GLY A 625 23.69 -4.01 3.78
CA GLY A 625 23.43 -5.43 3.56
C GLY A 625 22.31 -5.99 4.45
N GLU A 626 22.17 -7.31 4.49
CA GLU A 626 21.24 -8.03 5.36
C GLU A 626 21.72 -8.02 6.82
N TRP A 627 20.79 -8.00 7.76
CA TRP A 627 21.08 -8.15 9.20
C TRP A 627 20.33 -9.34 9.76
N ARG A 628 20.72 -9.91 10.91
CA ARG A 628 19.99 -11.05 11.50
C ARG A 628 18.52 -10.80 11.83
N THR A 629 18.11 -9.54 11.96
CA THR A 629 16.69 -9.13 12.13
C THR A 629 16.05 -8.67 10.81
N SER A 630 16.75 -8.84 9.68
CA SER A 630 16.39 -8.39 8.35
C SER A 630 16.97 -9.35 7.30
N THR A 631 16.49 -10.59 7.33
CA THR A 631 16.87 -11.65 6.39
C THR A 631 15.77 -12.70 6.31
N PHE A 632 15.71 -13.43 5.19
CA PHE A 632 14.89 -14.63 5.05
C PHE A 632 15.61 -15.90 5.54
N GLY A 633 16.87 -15.84 5.97
CA GLY A 633 17.67 -17.04 6.21
C GLY A 633 17.21 -17.97 7.33
N SER A 634 16.39 -17.51 8.27
CA SER A 634 15.75 -18.44 9.23
C SER A 634 14.62 -19.28 8.60
N TYR A 635 14.24 -19.00 7.35
CA TYR A 635 13.05 -19.52 6.68
C TYR A 635 13.32 -20.03 5.26
N ALA A 636 14.40 -19.57 4.63
CA ALA A 636 14.87 -20.00 3.32
C ALA A 636 16.00 -21.04 3.49
N PRO A 637 15.99 -22.13 2.72
CA PRO A 637 17.08 -23.09 2.74
C PRO A 637 18.36 -22.48 2.13
N ASN A 638 19.52 -22.89 2.64
CA ASN A 638 20.87 -22.44 2.23
C ASN A 638 21.17 -20.94 2.42
N ILE A 639 20.35 -20.20 3.15
CA ILE A 639 20.64 -18.83 3.58
C ILE A 639 20.91 -18.87 5.09
N SER A 640 22.00 -18.25 5.54
CA SER A 640 22.29 -18.23 6.98
C SER A 640 21.22 -17.49 7.78
N GLN A 641 20.91 -17.97 9.00
CA GLN A 641 19.96 -17.34 9.93
C GLN A 641 20.26 -15.87 10.23
N HIS A 642 21.51 -15.45 10.04
CA HIS A 642 21.96 -14.07 10.25
C HIS A 642 22.08 -13.24 8.96
N GLY A 643 21.67 -13.77 7.81
CA GLY A 643 21.78 -13.14 6.50
C GLY A 643 23.13 -13.38 5.84
N GLN A 644 23.24 -12.94 4.59
CA GLN A 644 24.37 -13.30 3.71
C GLN A 644 25.46 -12.23 3.59
N SER A 645 25.29 -11.08 4.25
CA SER A 645 26.19 -9.92 4.09
C SER A 645 27.24 -9.81 5.19
N PHE A 646 26.93 -10.26 6.40
CA PHE A 646 27.78 -10.11 7.58
C PHE A 646 27.79 -11.39 8.42
N SER A 647 28.96 -11.79 8.89
CA SER A 647 29.12 -12.91 9.82
C SER A 647 28.46 -12.67 11.17
N LEU A 648 27.98 -13.73 11.83
CA LEU A 648 27.37 -13.63 13.15
C LEU A 648 28.29 -12.94 14.17
N GLU A 649 29.58 -13.27 14.14
CA GLU A 649 30.56 -12.73 15.08
C GLU A 649 30.82 -11.24 14.84
N PHE A 650 30.84 -10.79 13.57
CA PHE A 650 30.84 -9.37 13.25
C PHE A 650 29.59 -8.68 13.81
N GLN A 651 28.40 -9.23 13.55
CA GLN A 651 27.15 -8.62 14.01
C GLN A 651 27.09 -8.48 15.55
N LYS A 652 27.50 -9.53 16.28
CA LYS A 652 27.64 -9.49 17.75
C LYS A 652 28.63 -8.41 18.20
N LYS A 653 29.77 -8.28 17.51
CA LYS A 653 30.80 -7.29 17.86
C LYS A 653 30.31 -5.86 17.65
N VAL A 654 29.64 -5.59 16.53
CA VAL A 654 29.00 -4.29 16.27
C VAL A 654 27.99 -3.94 17.37
N GLU A 655 27.13 -4.87 17.75
CA GLU A 655 26.11 -4.64 18.80
C GLU A 655 26.71 -4.45 20.19
N SER A 656 27.92 -4.97 20.44
CA SER A 656 28.63 -4.76 21.70
C SER A 656 29.32 -3.39 21.77
N ASP A 657 29.84 -2.89 20.64
CA ASP A 657 30.71 -1.70 20.61
C ASP A 657 29.97 -0.44 20.11
N PHE A 658 28.84 -0.60 19.42
CA PHE A 658 28.10 0.46 18.75
C PHE A 658 26.59 0.42 19.03
N CYS A 659 25.95 1.58 18.91
CA CYS A 659 24.50 1.75 18.96
C CYS A 659 23.97 2.11 17.58
N LEU A 660 22.88 1.48 17.15
CA LEU A 660 22.15 1.86 15.93
C LEU A 660 21.54 3.27 16.11
N VAL A 661 21.83 4.17 15.17
CA VAL A 661 21.36 5.56 15.14
C VAL A 661 20.25 5.75 14.12
N GLU A 662 20.45 5.20 12.92
CA GLU A 662 19.57 5.39 11.77
C GLU A 662 19.52 4.09 10.97
N ARG A 663 18.35 3.76 10.43
CA ARG A 663 18.14 2.62 9.54
C ARG A 663 17.29 3.08 8.36
N ILE A 664 17.76 2.80 7.15
CA ILE A 664 17.10 3.15 5.90
C ILE A 664 16.83 1.85 5.14
N GLU A 665 15.57 1.64 4.75
CA GLU A 665 15.18 0.48 3.95
C GLU A 665 15.61 0.70 2.49
N LEU A 666 16.17 -0.34 1.88
CA LEU A 666 16.60 -0.31 0.48
C LEU A 666 15.62 -1.08 -0.41
N PRO A 667 15.61 -0.81 -1.73
CA PRO A 667 15.00 -1.70 -2.70
C PRO A 667 15.72 -3.05 -2.67
N ARG A 668 15.01 -4.12 -3.03
CA ARG A 668 15.42 -5.48 -2.69
C ARG A 668 15.25 -6.41 -3.87
N TRP A 669 16.28 -7.19 -4.15
CA TRP A 669 16.13 -8.33 -5.05
C TRP A 669 15.32 -9.44 -4.37
N PRO A 670 14.62 -10.31 -5.13
CA PRO A 670 13.93 -11.47 -4.57
C PRO A 670 14.82 -12.27 -3.61
N LEU A 671 14.29 -12.56 -2.41
CA LEU A 671 14.95 -13.28 -1.32
C LEU A 671 16.09 -12.55 -0.58
N PHE A 672 16.31 -11.25 -0.81
CA PHE A 672 17.27 -10.43 -0.06
C PHE A 672 16.57 -9.35 0.76
N LEU A 673 17.04 -9.10 1.99
CA LEU A 673 16.46 -8.08 2.90
C LEU A 673 17.45 -6.99 3.31
N ASP A 674 18.20 -6.51 2.32
CA ASP A 674 19.20 -5.46 2.46
C ASP A 674 18.63 -4.17 3.06
N CYS A 675 19.40 -3.57 3.95
CA CYS A 675 19.14 -2.25 4.51
C CYS A 675 20.46 -1.51 4.74
N LEU A 676 20.36 -0.19 4.87
CA LEU A 676 21.47 0.64 5.30
C LEU A 676 21.28 0.93 6.79
N GLN A 677 22.31 0.63 7.57
CA GLN A 677 22.32 0.83 9.02
C GLN A 677 23.49 1.70 9.42
N ILE A 678 23.23 2.70 10.26
CA ILE A 678 24.22 3.66 10.70
C ILE A 678 24.37 3.53 12.21
N PHE A 679 25.59 3.23 12.61
CA PHE A 679 25.97 2.94 13.98
C PHE A 679 26.94 4.00 14.50
N ARG A 680 26.85 4.30 15.80
CA ARG A 680 27.79 5.18 16.50
C ARG A 680 28.38 4.47 17.70
N ARG A 681 29.70 4.57 17.87
CA ARG A 681 30.43 3.87 18.93
C ARG A 681 29.93 4.32 20.31
N VAL A 682 29.69 3.36 21.20
CA VAL A 682 29.15 3.60 22.56
C VAL A 682 30.01 4.61 23.33
N GLN A 683 31.34 4.45 23.28
CA GLN A 683 32.28 5.37 23.94
C GLN A 683 32.17 6.82 23.43
N ALA A 684 31.86 7.03 22.14
CA ALA A 684 31.69 8.36 21.57
C ALA A 684 30.38 9.03 22.05
N LEU A 685 29.31 8.25 22.23
CA LEU A 685 28.05 8.71 22.83
C LEU A 685 28.22 9.06 24.32
N MET A 686 29.01 8.26 25.05
CA MET A 686 29.38 8.55 26.45
C MET A 686 30.25 9.82 26.56
N ASN A 687 31.18 10.03 25.63
CA ASN A 687 32.02 11.24 25.58
C ASN A 687 31.22 12.52 25.22
N LEU A 688 30.16 12.40 24.41
CA LEU A 688 29.25 13.52 24.15
C LEU A 688 28.44 13.87 25.42
N CYS A 689 27.96 12.86 26.14
CA CYS A 689 27.32 13.05 27.45
C CYS A 689 28.28 13.64 28.52
N SER A 690 29.55 13.28 28.50
CA SER A 690 30.55 13.85 29.42
C SER A 690 30.96 15.28 29.05
N SER A 691 30.98 15.63 27.76
CA SER A 691 31.21 17.00 27.29
C SER A 691 30.09 17.98 27.66
N LEU A 692 28.85 17.48 27.79
CA LEU A 692 27.70 18.23 28.31
C LEU A 692 27.70 18.33 29.85
N THR A 693 28.55 17.57 30.55
CA THR A 693 28.57 17.49 32.03
C THR A 693 29.91 17.88 32.67
N GLY A 694 30.90 18.31 31.88
CA GLY A 694 32.00 19.16 32.33
C GLY A 694 33.03 18.54 33.29
N ARG A 695 33.43 17.26 33.14
CA ARG A 695 34.53 16.68 33.96
C ARG A 695 35.60 16.00 33.11
N ARG A 696 36.85 16.47 33.24
CA ARG A 696 38.07 15.83 32.68
C ARG A 696 38.65 14.83 33.69
N GLY A 697 39.01 13.64 33.22
CA GLY A 697 39.74 12.64 34.01
C GLY A 697 41.27 12.80 33.90
N PRO A 698 42.05 12.44 34.94
CA PRO A 698 43.51 12.55 34.93
C PRO A 698 44.22 11.28 34.45
N VAL A 699 45.41 11.46 33.87
CA VAL A 699 46.37 10.43 33.42
C VAL A 699 47.44 10.26 34.49
N TRP A 700 47.78 9.04 34.94
CA TRP A 700 49.08 8.77 35.58
C TRP A 700 49.61 7.33 35.38
N ARG A 701 50.94 7.22 35.49
CA ARG A 701 51.85 6.17 35.03
C ARG A 701 51.99 4.96 35.97
N ARG A 702 52.53 3.88 35.37
CA ARG A 702 52.94 2.57 35.92
C ARG A 702 53.76 2.63 37.23
N GLY A 703 53.45 1.70 38.13
CA GLY A 703 54.33 1.18 39.17
C GLY A 703 54.09 -0.33 39.36
N ARG A 704 55.16 -1.13 39.28
CA ARG A 704 55.18 -2.55 39.70
C ARG A 704 55.21 -2.62 41.23
N ILE A 705 54.62 -3.65 41.82
CA ILE A 705 55.26 -4.64 42.72
C ILE A 705 54.30 -5.81 42.96
N THR A 706 54.91 -6.97 43.09
CA THR A 706 54.40 -8.34 43.14
C THR A 706 54.09 -8.80 44.56
N THR A 707 52.88 -9.34 44.76
CA THR A 707 52.47 -10.48 45.61
C THR A 707 51.01 -10.71 45.22
N GLN A 708 50.56 -11.93 44.91
CA GLN A 708 49.23 -12.27 44.35
C GLN A 708 48.07 -11.41 44.95
N GLU A 709 47.85 -10.21 44.38
CA GLU A 709 46.77 -9.29 44.75
C GLU A 709 45.52 -9.84 44.07
N ARG A 710 44.43 -10.04 44.83
CA ARG A 710 43.13 -10.32 44.24
C ARG A 710 42.72 -9.11 43.41
N THR A 711 42.38 -9.34 42.15
CA THR A 711 42.18 -8.24 41.21
C THR A 711 40.81 -7.60 41.41
N SER A 712 40.65 -6.38 40.91
CA SER A 712 39.34 -5.73 40.85
C SER A 712 38.35 -6.56 40.02
N GLU A 713 38.84 -7.30 39.03
CA GLU A 713 38.09 -8.21 38.18
C GLU A 713 37.54 -9.39 38.98
N ASP A 714 38.35 -10.04 39.82
CA ASP A 714 37.90 -11.20 40.63
C ASP A 714 36.75 -10.81 41.59
N ILE A 715 36.82 -9.61 42.17
CA ILE A 715 35.79 -9.08 43.06
C ILE A 715 34.55 -8.67 42.26
N ALA A 716 34.74 -8.06 41.08
CA ALA A 716 33.65 -7.68 40.20
C ALA A 716 32.91 -8.90 39.64
N ASP A 717 33.63 -9.94 39.22
CA ASP A 717 33.06 -11.18 38.68
C ASP A 717 32.25 -11.93 39.75
N TYR A 718 32.70 -11.95 41.00
CA TYR A 718 31.90 -12.46 42.11
C TYR A 718 30.59 -11.67 42.28
N LEU A 719 30.67 -10.34 42.34
CA LEU A 719 29.48 -9.48 42.49
C LEU A 719 28.56 -9.52 41.26
N LEU A 720 29.09 -9.79 40.06
CA LEU A 720 28.31 -9.89 38.83
C LEU A 720 27.68 -11.27 38.63
N SER A 721 28.31 -12.32 39.15
CA SER A 721 27.82 -13.70 39.08
C SER A 721 26.79 -14.03 40.17
N GLY A 722 26.75 -13.26 41.25
CA GLY A 722 25.76 -13.39 42.32
C GLY A 722 24.35 -12.91 41.97
N GLU A 723 23.37 -13.26 42.82
CA GLU A 723 21.97 -12.79 42.70
C GLU A 723 21.82 -11.27 42.91
N ASN A 724 22.81 -10.63 43.53
CA ASN A 724 22.88 -9.19 43.81
C ASN A 724 24.17 -8.62 43.22
N ASP A 725 24.12 -7.36 42.78
CA ASP A 725 25.31 -6.58 42.39
C ASP A 725 26.07 -6.02 43.60
N TYR A 726 25.76 -6.50 44.81
CA TYR A 726 26.37 -6.08 46.05
C TYR A 726 26.57 -7.25 47.02
N ALA A 727 27.59 -7.15 47.86
CA ALA A 727 27.86 -8.08 48.97
C ALA A 727 28.60 -7.35 50.10
N SER A 728 28.56 -7.90 51.31
CA SER A 728 29.39 -7.40 52.42
C SER A 728 30.87 -7.72 52.21
N PHE A 729 31.77 -6.95 52.82
CA PHE A 729 33.20 -7.26 52.80
C PHE A 729 33.48 -8.68 53.30
N GLN A 730 32.73 -9.15 54.30
CA GLN A 730 32.89 -10.48 54.87
C GLN A 730 32.47 -11.59 53.90
N GLU A 731 31.41 -11.39 53.12
CA GLU A 731 30.97 -12.35 52.08
C GLU A 731 31.97 -12.41 50.92
N ILE A 732 32.50 -11.26 50.50
CA ILE A 732 33.54 -11.17 49.46
C ILE A 732 34.80 -11.91 49.92
N CYS A 733 35.28 -11.67 51.13
CA CYS A 733 36.46 -12.35 51.68
C CYS A 733 36.30 -13.87 51.77
N LYS A 734 35.10 -14.36 52.12
CA LYS A 734 34.79 -15.81 52.24
C LYS A 734 34.65 -16.52 50.90
N ASN A 735 34.36 -15.79 49.82
CA ASN A 735 34.17 -16.37 48.49
C ASN A 735 35.48 -16.81 47.82
N PHE A 736 36.63 -16.42 48.35
CA PHE A 736 37.94 -16.78 47.81
C PHE A 736 38.57 -17.92 48.62
N ASP A 737 39.29 -18.83 47.95
CA ASP A 737 40.09 -19.89 48.58
C ASP A 737 41.59 -19.70 48.26
N PRO A 738 42.48 -19.56 49.27
CA PRO A 738 42.14 -19.31 50.67
C PRO A 738 41.43 -17.95 50.86
N PRO A 739 40.66 -17.78 51.97
CA PRO A 739 39.92 -16.55 52.26
C PRO A 739 40.81 -15.30 52.20
N ALA A 740 40.33 -14.28 51.47
CA ALA A 740 41.10 -13.07 51.26
C ALA A 740 41.11 -12.17 52.51
N ASP A 741 42.24 -11.50 52.76
CA ASP A 741 42.38 -10.54 53.86
C ASP A 741 41.42 -9.34 53.65
N PRO A 742 40.53 -9.02 54.62
CA PRO A 742 39.64 -7.86 54.54
C PRO A 742 40.34 -6.52 54.26
N GLN A 743 41.58 -6.34 54.74
CA GLN A 743 42.33 -5.11 54.48
C GLN A 743 42.80 -5.01 53.02
N GLN A 744 43.16 -6.14 52.41
CA GLN A 744 43.54 -6.20 51.00
C GLN A 744 42.33 -5.95 50.08
N ILE A 745 41.19 -6.58 50.35
CA ILE A 745 39.95 -6.37 49.59
C ILE A 745 39.49 -4.91 49.67
N ARG A 746 39.54 -4.30 50.86
CA ARG A 746 39.23 -2.87 51.03
C ARG A 746 40.19 -1.97 50.24
N ALA A 747 41.49 -2.26 50.26
CA ALA A 747 42.46 -1.50 49.47
C ALA A 747 42.21 -1.60 47.95
N VAL A 748 41.83 -2.77 47.44
CA VAL A 748 41.50 -2.96 46.00
C VAL A 748 40.24 -2.19 45.62
N ILE A 749 39.19 -2.24 46.43
CA ILE A 749 37.94 -1.53 46.18
C ILE A 749 38.10 -0.01 46.26
N GLU A 750 38.84 0.50 47.25
CA GLU A 750 39.12 1.93 47.39
C GLU A 750 40.00 2.49 46.26
N ARG A 751 40.84 1.64 45.64
CA ARG A 751 41.62 1.98 44.44
C ARG A 751 40.78 1.99 43.15
N CYS A 752 39.56 1.46 43.18
CA CYS A 752 38.68 1.35 42.01
C CYS A 752 37.30 2.02 42.22
N PRO A 753 37.25 3.32 42.55
CA PRO A 753 35.99 4.03 42.85
C PRO A 753 35.04 4.13 41.64
N ASP A 754 35.55 3.95 40.43
CA ASP A 754 34.74 3.93 39.20
C ASP A 754 34.05 2.58 38.95
N ARG A 755 34.50 1.52 39.62
CA ARG A 755 33.99 0.14 39.48
C ARG A 755 33.23 -0.35 40.71
N PHE A 756 33.46 0.24 41.87
CA PHE A 756 32.77 -0.13 43.10
C PHE A 756 32.28 1.09 43.85
N THR A 757 31.09 0.96 44.45
CA THR A 757 30.59 1.92 45.43
C THR A 757 30.50 1.24 46.78
N VAL A 758 31.02 1.90 47.82
CA VAL A 758 30.99 1.38 49.19
C VAL A 758 29.99 2.19 50.01
N SER A 759 29.05 1.49 50.63
CA SER A 759 28.11 2.08 51.58
C SER A 759 28.12 1.25 52.86
N ARG A 760 28.64 1.84 53.94
CA ARG A 760 28.91 1.17 55.22
C ARG A 760 29.84 -0.04 55.03
N ASP A 761 29.32 -1.26 55.11
CA ASP A 761 30.06 -2.52 55.00
C ASP A 761 29.71 -3.29 53.71
N THR A 762 28.95 -2.66 52.81
CA THR A 762 28.48 -3.26 51.56
C THR A 762 29.21 -2.64 50.38
N VAL A 763 29.70 -3.51 49.49
CA VAL A 763 30.38 -3.17 48.25
C VAL A 763 29.43 -3.48 47.10
N THR A 764 29.19 -2.52 46.21
CA THR A 764 28.33 -2.67 45.04
C THR A 764 29.13 -2.45 43.76
N VAL A 765 29.03 -3.37 42.80
CA VAL A 765 29.63 -3.23 41.47
C VAL A 765 28.92 -2.15 40.67
N VAL A 766 29.72 -1.30 40.01
CA VAL A 766 29.27 -0.32 39.03
C VAL A 766 29.33 -0.96 37.65
N ASP A 767 28.26 -1.64 37.26
CA ASP A 767 28.08 -2.20 35.92
C ASP A 767 27.41 -1.17 35.00
N ALA A 768 28.17 -0.63 34.05
CA ALA A 768 27.68 0.37 33.10
C ALA A 768 26.53 -0.17 32.22
N GLN A 769 26.55 -1.45 31.84
CA GLN A 769 25.52 -2.07 31.02
C GLN A 769 24.22 -2.28 31.81
N ARG A 770 24.29 -2.78 33.05
CA ARG A 770 23.11 -2.90 33.93
C ARG A 770 22.55 -1.52 34.28
N LYS A 771 23.41 -0.52 34.48
CA LYS A 771 23.01 0.89 34.71
C LYS A 771 22.34 1.51 33.48
N GLU A 772 22.85 1.25 32.29
CA GLU A 772 22.25 1.69 31.04
C GLU A 772 20.92 0.99 30.78
N ALA A 773 20.82 -0.32 31.02
CA ALA A 773 19.58 -1.07 30.95
C ALA A 773 18.50 -0.48 31.87
N ILE A 774 18.86 -0.15 33.10
CA ILE A 774 17.98 0.57 34.04
C ILE A 774 17.56 1.93 33.49
N THR A 775 18.50 2.70 32.95
CA THR A 775 18.22 4.03 32.40
C THR A 775 17.26 3.94 31.22
N CYS A 776 17.45 2.96 30.34
CA CYS A 776 16.57 2.69 29.20
C CYS A 776 15.19 2.20 29.64
N MET A 777 15.10 1.32 30.64
CA MET A 777 13.84 0.90 31.25
C MET A 777 13.06 2.12 31.78
N ILE A 778 13.73 2.99 32.56
CA ILE A 778 13.10 4.19 33.12
C ILE A 778 12.64 5.13 32.01
N LYS A 779 13.47 5.37 30.98
CA LYS A 779 13.10 6.22 29.84
C LYS A 779 11.79 5.80 29.20
N LYS A 780 11.52 4.49 29.08
CA LYS A 780 10.26 3.97 28.52
C LYS A 780 9.06 4.17 29.43
N LEU A 781 9.26 4.31 30.74
CA LEU A 781 8.19 4.57 31.70
C LEU A 781 7.88 6.06 31.91
N VAL A 782 8.75 6.95 31.42
CA VAL A 782 8.58 8.41 31.57
C VAL A 782 8.43 9.15 30.24
N VAL A 783 8.21 8.42 29.13
CA VAL A 783 7.87 9.04 27.83
C VAL A 783 6.52 9.76 27.91
N ARG A 784 6.29 10.73 27.02
CA ARG A 784 5.07 11.54 26.97
C ARG A 784 3.79 10.69 27.00
N ASP A 785 3.75 9.62 26.21
CA ASP A 785 2.61 8.71 26.12
C ASP A 785 2.28 7.98 27.44
N MET A 786 3.28 7.81 28.32
CA MET A 786 3.17 7.18 29.65
C MET A 786 2.99 8.19 30.79
N ALA A 787 3.08 9.49 30.49
CA ALA A 787 3.03 10.59 31.46
C ALA A 787 1.79 11.48 31.31
N HIS A 788 0.80 11.06 30.52
CA HIS A 788 -0.51 11.71 30.40
C HIS A 788 -1.36 11.54 31.67
N VAL A 789 -2.47 12.29 31.80
CA VAL A 789 -3.42 12.14 32.92
C VAL A 789 -4.06 10.74 32.95
N GLU A 790 -4.21 10.12 31.78
CA GLU A 790 -4.65 8.74 31.60
C GLU A 790 -3.79 8.08 30.51
N ILE A 791 -3.22 6.91 30.80
CA ILE A 791 -2.37 6.15 29.87
C ILE A 791 -3.27 5.40 28.88
N ASP A 792 -3.10 5.68 27.58
CA ASP A 792 -3.76 4.96 26.49
C ASP A 792 -3.12 3.57 26.30
N PRO A 793 -3.88 2.46 26.44
CA PRO A 793 -3.35 1.10 26.30
C PRO A 793 -2.65 0.84 24.96
N ASN A 794 -3.15 1.40 23.85
CA ASN A 794 -2.60 1.17 22.51
C ASN A 794 -1.23 1.84 22.34
N LYS A 795 -0.97 2.94 23.06
CA LYS A 795 0.30 3.64 23.05
C LYS A 795 1.28 3.09 24.08
N ALA A 796 0.76 2.56 25.19
CA ALA A 796 1.57 2.01 26.28
C ALA A 796 2.19 0.64 25.96
N CYS A 797 1.54 -0.17 25.12
CA CYS A 797 1.94 -1.55 24.85
C CYS A 797 3.42 -1.68 24.43
N GLU A 798 3.85 -0.89 23.44
CA GLU A 798 5.23 -0.93 22.94
C GLU A 798 6.25 -0.48 24.00
N HIS A 799 5.90 0.54 24.77
CA HIS A 799 6.77 1.05 25.84
C HIS A 799 6.93 0.03 26.98
N ILE A 800 5.85 -0.65 27.36
CA ILE A 800 5.87 -1.73 28.35
C ILE A 800 6.73 -2.89 27.85
N TRP A 801 6.59 -3.26 26.58
CA TRP A 801 7.36 -4.36 25.98
C TRP A 801 8.86 -4.05 25.95
N GLN A 802 9.24 -2.84 25.55
CA GLN A 802 10.64 -2.39 25.57
C GLN A 802 11.18 -2.27 27.00
N ALA A 803 10.40 -1.74 27.94
CA ALA A 803 10.80 -1.65 29.35
C ALA A 803 11.08 -3.04 29.94
N ALA A 804 10.24 -4.04 29.65
CA ALA A 804 10.45 -5.41 30.11
C ALA A 804 11.77 -6.01 29.57
N HIS A 805 12.10 -5.76 28.30
CA HIS A 805 13.35 -6.22 27.69
C HIS A 805 14.59 -5.62 28.35
N TYR A 806 14.54 -4.33 28.69
CA TYR A 806 15.63 -3.68 29.41
C TYR A 806 15.71 -4.14 30.88
N ALA A 807 14.57 -4.38 31.53
CA ALA A 807 14.54 -4.88 32.90
C ALA A 807 15.23 -6.24 33.06
N LEU A 808 15.08 -7.14 32.07
CA LEU A 808 15.74 -8.45 32.06
C LEU A 808 17.26 -8.38 31.89
N LYS A 809 17.81 -7.21 31.53
CA LYS A 809 19.26 -6.96 31.42
C LYS A 809 19.84 -6.33 32.69
N ALA A 810 19.01 -6.13 33.73
CA ALA A 810 19.39 -5.51 34.99
C ALA A 810 19.20 -6.47 36.18
N THR A 811 19.79 -6.12 37.33
CA THR A 811 19.69 -6.91 38.57
C THR A 811 18.23 -6.92 39.07
N PRO A 812 17.60 -8.09 39.33
CA PRO A 812 16.21 -8.19 39.77
C PRO A 812 15.86 -7.34 41.01
N CYS A 813 16.74 -7.32 42.01
CA CYS A 813 16.57 -6.49 43.21
C CYS A 813 16.56 -4.99 42.88
N ARG A 814 17.42 -4.56 41.97
CA ARG A 814 17.51 -3.16 41.56
C ARG A 814 16.30 -2.72 40.74
N VAL A 815 15.82 -3.60 39.87
CA VAL A 815 14.56 -3.44 39.15
C VAL A 815 13.39 -3.26 40.11
N ALA A 816 13.25 -4.13 41.12
CA ALA A 816 12.20 -4.03 42.13
C ALA A 816 12.27 -2.70 42.93
N GLN A 817 13.48 -2.24 43.28
CA GLN A 817 13.67 -0.94 43.94
C GLN A 817 13.24 0.24 43.06
N ILE A 818 13.56 0.21 41.76
CA ILE A 818 13.21 1.27 40.82
C ILE A 818 11.71 1.32 40.59
N LEU A 819 11.05 0.16 40.39
CA LEU A 819 9.59 0.13 40.25
C LEU A 819 8.89 0.69 41.49
N GLY A 820 9.40 0.38 42.70
CA GLY A 820 8.91 1.00 43.94
C GLY A 820 9.12 2.52 43.98
N SER A 821 10.23 3.01 43.44
CA SER A 821 10.53 4.46 43.36
C SER A 821 9.65 5.17 42.33
N VAL A 822 9.42 4.56 41.17
CA VAL A 822 8.52 5.05 40.12
C VAL A 822 7.10 5.12 40.65
N ALA A 823 6.61 4.06 41.32
CA ALA A 823 5.31 4.06 41.98
C ALA A 823 5.21 5.19 43.01
N LYS A 824 6.23 5.38 43.86
CA LYS A 824 6.24 6.44 44.87
C LYS A 824 6.23 7.85 44.27
N ALA A 825 6.92 8.06 43.15
CA ALA A 825 7.03 9.36 42.47
C ALA A 825 5.77 9.70 41.65
N THR A 826 5.16 8.71 41.01
CA THR A 826 3.96 8.89 40.16
C THR A 826 2.66 8.91 40.95
N LEU A 827 2.65 8.39 42.19
CA LEU A 827 1.46 8.29 43.05
C LEU A 827 1.53 9.26 44.25
N THR A 828 1.68 10.57 44.05
CA THR A 828 1.73 11.55 45.16
C THR A 828 0.38 12.24 45.41
N TYR A 829 -0.28 11.85 46.51
CA TYR A 829 -1.50 12.35 47.19
C TYR A 829 -2.82 12.47 46.38
N PRO A 830 -3.96 11.95 46.90
CA PRO A 830 -5.26 11.92 46.22
C PRO A 830 -6.18 13.12 46.51
N ASP A 831 -5.68 14.17 47.15
CA ASP A 831 -6.50 15.29 47.60
C ASP A 831 -6.22 16.52 46.72
N GLU A 832 -7.17 16.76 45.81
CA GLU A 832 -7.26 17.84 44.80
C GLU A 832 -6.32 17.72 43.57
N VAL A 833 -6.87 17.16 42.48
CA VAL A 833 -6.22 17.04 41.17
C VAL A 833 -6.15 18.41 40.50
N GLY A 834 -5.11 19.19 40.80
CA GLY A 834 -4.72 20.34 39.99
C GLY A 834 -4.25 19.91 38.60
N LYS A 835 -4.47 20.75 37.57
CA LYS A 835 -3.92 20.54 36.22
C LYS A 835 -2.40 20.37 36.30
N GLY A 836 -1.90 19.17 35.97
CA GLY A 836 -0.48 18.92 35.74
C GLY A 836 0.21 17.87 36.61
N VAL A 837 -0.51 16.95 37.26
CA VAL A 837 0.10 15.86 38.06
C VAL A 837 -0.35 14.48 37.55
N TYR A 838 0.62 13.54 37.50
CA TYR A 838 0.76 12.20 36.88
C TYR A 838 -0.46 11.24 36.73
N PRO A 839 -0.35 10.18 35.87
CA PRO A 839 -1.50 9.37 35.42
C PRO A 839 -2.21 8.59 36.51
N ALA A 840 -3.54 8.67 36.54
CA ALA A 840 -4.37 7.93 37.47
C ALA A 840 -4.21 6.40 37.32
N ASN A 841 -3.97 5.88 36.11
CA ASN A 841 -3.94 4.44 35.82
C ASN A 841 -2.53 3.80 35.76
N MET A 842 -1.48 4.45 36.29
CA MET A 842 -0.09 3.96 36.22
C MET A 842 0.13 2.57 36.85
N PRO A 843 -0.50 2.20 37.97
CA PRO A 843 -0.45 0.82 38.47
C PRO A 843 -0.93 -0.27 37.51
N LEU A 844 -1.83 0.01 36.56
CA LEU A 844 -2.18 -0.95 35.52
C LEU A 844 -1.00 -1.18 34.56
N ALA A 845 -0.32 -0.11 34.15
CA ALA A 845 0.86 -0.20 33.31
C ALA A 845 2.02 -0.92 34.02
N LEU A 846 2.21 -0.67 35.31
CA LEU A 846 3.21 -1.38 36.13
C LEU A 846 2.84 -2.85 36.31
N ALA A 847 1.55 -3.20 36.46
CA ALA A 847 1.11 -4.59 36.51
C ALA A 847 1.39 -5.32 35.20
N CYS A 848 1.05 -4.73 34.06
CA CYS A 848 1.37 -5.30 32.74
C CYS A 848 2.88 -5.45 32.51
N LEU A 849 3.68 -4.49 32.99
CA LEU A 849 5.14 -4.59 32.94
C LEU A 849 5.65 -5.76 33.78
N ILE A 850 5.21 -5.87 35.04
CA ILE A 850 5.60 -6.96 35.95
C ILE A 850 5.23 -8.32 35.35
N ASP A 851 4.00 -8.47 34.85
CA ASP A 851 3.53 -9.69 34.19
C ASP A 851 4.46 -10.08 33.04
N ARG A 852 4.74 -9.12 32.14
CA ARG A 852 5.57 -9.37 30.97
C ARG A 852 7.00 -9.73 31.35
N MET A 853 7.57 -9.09 32.36
CA MET A 853 8.91 -9.39 32.84
C MET A 853 9.01 -10.79 33.43
N VAL A 854 8.04 -11.20 34.26
CA VAL A 854 7.99 -12.54 34.84
C VAL A 854 7.79 -13.60 33.76
N TYR A 855 6.87 -13.38 32.82
CA TYR A 855 6.65 -14.26 31.68
C TYR A 855 7.95 -14.50 30.90
N LEU A 856 8.65 -13.43 30.52
CA LEU A 856 9.90 -13.52 29.75
C LEU A 856 11.05 -14.13 30.58
N ALA A 857 11.13 -13.85 31.88
CA ALA A 857 12.13 -14.46 32.76
C ALA A 857 11.92 -15.98 32.88
N ARG A 858 10.66 -16.43 32.97
CA ARG A 858 10.30 -17.85 32.97
C ARG A 858 10.64 -18.56 31.67
N GLN A 859 10.43 -17.92 30.52
CA GLN A 859 10.87 -18.48 29.23
C GLN A 859 12.39 -18.71 29.18
N ARG A 860 13.18 -17.98 29.98
CA ARG A 860 14.63 -18.16 30.14
C ARG A 860 15.00 -19.06 31.33
N GLY A 861 14.04 -19.71 31.96
CA GLY A 861 14.25 -20.59 33.11
C GLY A 861 14.57 -19.90 34.44
N SER A 862 14.38 -18.58 34.56
CA SER A 862 14.73 -17.82 35.78
C SER A 862 13.50 -17.42 36.60
N LYS A 863 13.56 -17.66 37.92
CA LYS A 863 12.57 -17.21 38.91
C LYS A 863 13.08 -16.09 39.83
N LEU A 864 14.26 -15.53 39.54
CA LEU A 864 14.88 -14.52 40.42
C LEU A 864 14.06 -13.22 40.48
N LEU A 865 13.41 -12.87 39.38
CA LEU A 865 12.57 -11.68 39.29
C LEU A 865 11.29 -11.82 40.13
N GLU A 866 10.73 -13.03 40.19
CA GLU A 866 9.58 -13.37 41.03
C GLU A 866 9.92 -13.17 42.51
N LYS A 867 11.06 -13.73 42.95
CA LYS A 867 11.56 -13.58 44.33
C LYS A 867 11.81 -12.12 44.71
N ALA A 868 12.39 -11.33 43.80
CA ALA A 868 12.71 -9.92 44.05
C ALA A 868 11.46 -9.03 44.10
N LEU A 869 10.44 -9.32 43.28
CA LEU A 869 9.22 -8.52 43.17
C LEU A 869 8.15 -8.91 44.19
N SER A 870 8.00 -10.20 44.53
CA SER A 870 6.92 -10.73 45.40
C SER A 870 6.72 -9.88 46.67
N PRO A 871 7.77 -9.55 47.47
CA PRO A 871 7.59 -8.79 48.71
C PRO A 871 7.22 -7.32 48.50
N LYS A 872 7.33 -6.80 47.27
CA LYS A 872 7.13 -5.39 46.93
C LYS A 872 5.87 -5.13 46.10
N LEU A 873 5.14 -6.17 45.68
CA LEU A 873 3.94 -6.04 44.83
C LEU A 873 2.91 -5.07 45.41
N TYR A 874 2.58 -5.21 46.69
CA TYR A 874 1.63 -4.33 47.36
C TYR A 874 2.09 -2.86 47.31
N ASP A 875 3.38 -2.62 47.61
CA ASP A 875 3.95 -1.26 47.62
C ASP A 875 3.96 -0.62 46.23
N ILE A 876 4.17 -1.41 45.18
CA ILE A 876 4.25 -0.95 43.80
C ILE A 876 2.84 -0.69 43.21
N LEU A 877 1.89 -1.58 43.46
CA LEU A 877 0.61 -1.60 42.74
C LEU A 877 -0.55 -1.00 43.53
N LEU A 878 -0.62 -1.23 44.85
CA LEU A 878 -1.86 -1.03 45.61
C LEU A 878 -1.75 -0.08 46.79
N ARG A 879 -0.55 0.15 47.36
CA ARG A 879 -0.36 1.00 48.55
C ARG A 879 -0.96 2.40 48.44
N ARG A 880 -1.07 2.93 47.23
CA ARG A 880 -1.62 4.27 46.95
C ARG A 880 -2.72 4.26 45.88
N TRP A 881 -3.27 3.09 45.57
CA TRP A 881 -4.39 2.95 44.63
C TRP A 881 -5.70 2.81 45.39
N VAL A 882 -6.67 3.69 45.10
CA VAL A 882 -8.01 3.63 45.68
C VAL A 882 -8.94 2.90 44.72
N VAL A 883 -9.36 1.70 45.11
CA VAL A 883 -10.27 0.84 44.34
C VAL A 883 -11.60 1.57 44.12
N GLY A 884 -12.09 1.59 42.88
CA GLY A 884 -13.36 2.23 42.53
C GLY A 884 -13.27 3.70 42.08
N ARG A 885 -12.17 4.43 42.35
CA ARG A 885 -11.96 5.79 41.80
C ARG A 885 -11.30 5.80 40.41
N ILE A 886 -10.55 4.76 40.07
CA ILE A 886 -9.78 4.68 38.82
C ILE A 886 -10.27 3.48 37.98
N LYS A 887 -10.55 3.73 36.70
CA LYS A 887 -10.96 2.70 35.73
C LYS A 887 -9.90 1.60 35.64
N GLY A 888 -10.34 0.34 35.53
CA GLY A 888 -9.45 -0.83 35.40
C GLY A 888 -9.14 -1.59 36.70
N SER A 889 -9.79 -1.24 37.82
CA SER A 889 -9.64 -1.99 39.09
C SER A 889 -9.98 -3.48 38.95
N GLN A 890 -11.00 -3.83 38.15
CA GLN A 890 -11.34 -5.23 37.84
C GLN A 890 -10.24 -5.95 37.04
N PHE A 891 -9.60 -5.25 36.10
CA PHE A 891 -8.50 -5.82 35.32
C PHE A 891 -7.30 -6.13 36.22
N LEU A 892 -6.94 -5.23 37.14
CA LEU A 892 -5.87 -5.46 38.10
C LEU A 892 -6.19 -6.64 39.04
N ALA A 893 -7.44 -6.73 39.53
CA ALA A 893 -7.88 -7.86 40.33
C ALA A 893 -7.75 -9.19 39.57
N ASN A 894 -8.17 -9.21 38.30
CA ASN A 894 -8.03 -10.39 37.44
C ASN A 894 -6.57 -10.78 37.20
N MET A 895 -5.66 -9.80 37.03
CA MET A 895 -4.22 -10.06 36.91
C MET A 895 -3.63 -10.70 38.17
N ILE A 896 -4.00 -10.23 39.35
CA ILE A 896 -3.50 -10.78 40.62
C ILE A 896 -3.99 -12.22 40.83
N LEU A 897 -5.26 -12.51 40.49
CA LEU A 897 -5.79 -13.88 40.50
C LEU A 897 -5.10 -14.77 39.45
N LEU A 898 -4.76 -14.22 38.28
CA LEU A 898 -4.01 -14.94 37.25
C LEU A 898 -2.60 -15.30 37.75
N TRP A 899 -1.90 -14.36 38.39
CA TRP A 899 -0.58 -14.59 38.95
C TRP A 899 -0.58 -15.66 40.04
N GLU A 900 -1.62 -15.73 40.85
CA GLU A 900 -1.80 -16.83 41.80
C GLU A 900 -1.96 -18.18 41.09
N ARG A 901 -2.86 -18.27 40.10
CA ARG A 901 -3.09 -19.50 39.34
C ARG A 901 -1.85 -19.99 38.60
N LEU A 902 -1.06 -19.06 38.06
CA LEU A 902 0.19 -19.36 37.37
C LEU A 902 1.37 -19.58 38.35
N GLY A 903 1.15 -19.38 39.64
CA GLY A 903 2.18 -19.48 40.68
C GLY A 903 3.34 -18.50 40.46
N TYR A 904 3.07 -17.30 39.96
CA TYR A 904 4.09 -16.26 39.68
C TYR A 904 4.70 -15.69 40.96
N PHE A 905 3.93 -15.59 42.04
CA PHE A 905 4.35 -14.96 43.29
C PHE A 905 3.86 -15.77 44.50
N GLU A 906 4.44 -15.51 45.67
CA GLU A 906 4.07 -16.23 46.89
C GLU A 906 2.64 -15.87 47.33
N ALA A 907 1.86 -16.87 47.72
CA ALA A 907 0.46 -16.70 48.11
C ALA A 907 0.29 -15.64 49.22
N LYS A 908 1.20 -15.61 50.20
CA LYS A 908 1.17 -14.63 51.31
C LYS A 908 1.25 -13.17 50.84
N ASP A 909 2.00 -12.88 49.78
CA ASP A 909 2.19 -11.53 49.25
C ASP A 909 1.04 -11.12 48.33
N LEU A 910 0.43 -12.09 47.63
CA LEU A 910 -0.79 -11.89 46.84
C LEU A 910 -2.03 -11.70 47.72
N GLU A 911 -2.16 -12.41 48.85
CA GLU A 911 -3.25 -12.21 49.81
C GLU A 911 -3.30 -10.78 50.34
N LYS A 912 -2.14 -10.20 50.68
CA LYS A 912 -2.04 -8.78 51.06
C LYS A 912 -2.58 -7.83 49.97
N CYS A 913 -2.39 -8.18 48.70
CA CYS A 913 -2.95 -7.42 47.58
C CYS A 913 -4.48 -7.62 47.46
N LYS A 914 -4.97 -8.84 47.62
CA LYS A 914 -6.41 -9.18 47.55
C LYS A 914 -7.22 -8.55 48.69
N GLU A 915 -6.70 -8.54 49.91
CA GLU A 915 -7.33 -7.87 51.06
C GLU A 915 -7.56 -6.37 50.79
N SER A 916 -6.61 -5.72 50.10
CA SER A 916 -6.72 -4.31 49.73
C SER A 916 -7.74 -4.07 48.60
N LEU A 917 -7.98 -5.07 47.75
CA LEU A 917 -8.97 -5.01 46.67
C LEU A 917 -10.41 -5.29 47.14
N SER A 918 -10.57 -5.93 48.30
CA SER A 918 -11.85 -6.39 48.84
C SER A 918 -12.42 -5.52 49.97
N ARG A 919 -11.67 -4.52 50.46
CA ARG A 919 -12.19 -3.54 51.42
C ARG A 919 -12.99 -2.44 50.71
N PRO A 920 -14.32 -2.32 50.93
CA PRO A 920 -15.04 -1.11 50.57
C PRO A 920 -14.51 0.03 51.45
N GLN A 921 -13.78 0.99 50.86
CA GLN A 921 -13.44 2.22 51.57
C GLN A 921 -14.69 3.12 51.57
N LEU A 922 -15.20 3.38 52.77
CA LEU A 922 -16.23 4.38 53.08
C LEU A 922 -15.85 5.77 52.56
#